data_AF-A0A0L6JNC3-F1
#
_entry.id   AF-A0A0L6JNC3-F1
#
_cell.length_a   1.000
_cell.length_b   1.000
_cell.length_c   1.000
_cell.angle_alpha   90.00
_cell.angle_beta   90.00
_cell.angle_gamma   90.00
#
_symmetry.space_group_name_H-M   'P 1'
#
loop_
_entity.id
_entity.type
_entity.pdbx_description
1 polymer ?
#
loop_
_entity_poly.entity_id
_entity_poly.type
_entity_poly.pdbx_seq_one_letter_code
_entity_poly.pdbx_strand_id
1 'polypeptide(L)'
;MKKMLTGLLTAALVTSGMPLPGAVNVNAAEHVLFINEIMAGNTNTIRDGDVDDPDYGSLGGAYSDWIEIYNSGSKAIDLTGYTLSDSSETWIFPRGIVPAKGFLVVWASDKNKVAKNGQLHSNFKISASGETITLKNADGTLIDTAAATSLKDDESYGRKTDGISEWAVFSKSTPLSANIYSAETTNVKSPVFSHQGGFYTSEFLLKLTTDEAGVKIYYTKDGSDPVPGAEDTFEYKEAINIKSRVGDPNVYSMITNISNDEWSKWEEPAGELFKCTPIKAVAVREDGSKSKIITNSYFVDKDMMTRYKIPVISLVTDPANLFDEEKGLYVNENFENKGDEWERPVHVEFFESDGTLAFSQNSGLRINGGYSRKVPQKPFRLYADHGYDDTNKYKYEVFPGLTKKATGKKLDNFSRLVLRNGGNDNGWTGVMFRDALMQGLVSHLNLDTLAYRPSVVFLDGEYWGLYNIRERYDSEYLKSHYNLDKDKAVILDVWNYPSVQEGEPGDEKAYQRDIIEYLKTNSITDKATYENIKTKMDIDNFINYNVAEIYYGNVDWPGNNLSVWRYKTDDGKYHPEAPYGQDGRWRWLLRDTDFGFGLFQMKSYAFDSLAFATGDVPEVGTFEYANEPWAVFLLKTLLNNSEFRNQFINSYADQINTSFQPARVNDEIDKFKAGIEDAIQENGDRWRRLNAKTTYPSELTWDMNIQAVRNFANNRPSYVRSHIINKFKDIGVTETADINLKTNTAEGYVRINSIDIKSTTPGVIDPGNWTGVYFKGVPVTLKAIPETGYKFDHWEGINGVINTSDTITFDPEGNTEVKAVFKPENGGYKLSGYIRPDFASNFEDIKAGFKVEVIGKELSASTDSKGYFEIKNLSKNTEGYKIKISKPNYILREINNLIISGDTVISTESSPIGMWGGDILQDNALNISDVIEIAKAFNSVKGDQIYNPASDVNMDNSINIMDMVIIAKHFNATPDSYGN
;
A
#
# COMPACT_ATOMS: atom_id res chain seq x y z
N MET A 1 40.58 24.71 15.17
CA MET A 1 41.06 25.67 16.19
C MET A 1 40.44 27.05 15.90
N LYS A 2 39.69 27.61 16.87
CA LYS A 2 39.22 29.01 17.07
C LYS A 2 38.38 29.77 15.99
N LYS A 3 37.06 29.76 16.23
CA LYS A 3 36.04 30.84 16.24
C LYS A 3 36.52 32.28 15.93
N MET A 4 35.74 33.13 15.22
CA MET A 4 34.61 33.97 15.71
C MET A 4 34.22 35.13 14.72
N LEU A 5 32.90 35.30 14.52
CA LEU A 5 32.04 36.51 14.42
C LEU A 5 32.43 37.86 13.72
N THR A 6 31.50 38.28 12.84
CA THR A 6 30.90 39.65 12.58
C THR A 6 31.74 40.89 12.26
N GLY A 7 31.31 41.64 11.24
CA GLY A 7 31.56 43.09 11.10
C GLY A 7 31.15 43.70 9.75
N LEU A 8 30.05 44.46 9.72
CA LEU A 8 29.75 45.49 8.71
C LEU A 8 30.76 46.65 8.84
N LEU A 9 31.34 47.15 7.73
CA LEU A 9 31.40 48.59 7.42
C LEU A 9 31.95 48.87 6.01
N THR A 10 31.44 49.97 5.46
CA THR A 10 31.70 50.67 4.19
C THR A 10 33.13 51.20 4.00
N ALA A 11 33.59 51.33 2.75
CA ALA A 11 34.34 52.51 2.24
C ALA A 11 34.61 52.43 0.72
N ALA A 12 34.54 53.58 0.07
CA ALA A 12 34.61 53.79 -1.38
C ALA A 12 35.97 54.36 -1.86
N LEU A 13 36.14 54.34 -3.19
CA LEU A 13 36.91 55.27 -4.07
C LEU A 13 38.46 55.09 -4.08
N VAL A 14 39.19 54.99 -5.20
CA VAL A 14 39.39 55.99 -6.28
C VAL A 14 40.22 55.39 -7.47
N THR A 15 39.72 55.68 -8.68
CA THR A 15 40.28 55.86 -10.04
C THR A 15 41.74 55.51 -10.44
N SER A 16 41.91 54.98 -11.67
CA SER A 16 42.46 55.73 -12.84
C SER A 16 42.53 54.83 -14.09
N GLY A 17 42.28 55.40 -15.28
CA GLY A 17 42.22 54.68 -16.54
C GLY A 17 43.45 54.84 -17.44
N MET A 18 43.72 53.83 -18.28
CA MET A 18 43.96 53.87 -19.74
C MET A 18 44.43 52.48 -20.24
N PRO A 19 44.25 52.14 -21.53
CA PRO A 19 44.06 50.77 -22.01
C PRO A 19 45.37 50.07 -22.43
N LEU A 20 45.42 48.74 -22.26
CA LEU A 20 46.37 47.87 -22.96
C LEU A 20 45.64 47.18 -24.12
N PRO A 21 46.13 47.27 -25.38
CA PRO A 21 45.52 46.62 -26.52
C PRO A 21 45.96 45.15 -26.58
N GLY A 22 45.01 44.26 -26.84
CA GLY A 22 45.30 42.85 -27.13
C GLY A 22 44.44 41.84 -26.38
N ALA A 23 43.16 42.11 -26.14
CA ALA A 23 42.20 41.05 -25.87
C ALA A 23 41.72 40.48 -27.20
N VAL A 24 42.12 39.24 -27.49
CA VAL A 24 41.42 38.42 -28.47
C VAL A 24 39.99 38.25 -27.95
N ASN A 25 39.04 38.91 -28.60
CA ASN A 25 37.61 38.68 -28.38
C ASN A 25 37.32 37.23 -28.75
N VAL A 26 37.26 36.35 -27.76
CA VAL A 26 36.50 35.12 -27.88
C VAL A 26 35.06 35.54 -27.60
N ASN A 27 34.29 35.79 -28.66
CA ASN A 27 32.85 35.97 -28.55
C ASN A 27 32.29 34.71 -27.88
N ALA A 28 31.87 34.80 -26.62
CA ALA A 28 30.87 33.88 -26.10
C ALA A 28 29.65 34.05 -26.99
N ALA A 29 29.21 32.96 -27.65
CA ALA A 29 27.99 33.00 -28.44
C ALA A 29 26.84 33.45 -27.51
N GLU A 30 26.18 34.53 -27.90
CA GLU A 30 25.05 35.08 -27.16
C GLU A 30 23.96 33.99 -27.09
N HIS A 31 23.55 33.61 -25.88
CA HIS A 31 22.49 32.62 -25.67
C HIS A 31 21.15 33.26 -26.07
N VAL A 32 20.66 32.89 -27.26
CA VAL A 32 19.56 33.58 -27.95
C VAL A 32 18.31 32.71 -28.18
N LEU A 33 18.37 31.41 -27.88
CA LEU A 33 17.25 30.49 -28.00
C LEU A 33 16.84 29.98 -26.63
N PHE A 34 15.54 30.03 -26.37
CA PHE A 34 14.96 29.66 -25.09
C PHE A 34 13.76 28.77 -25.31
N ILE A 35 13.59 27.77 -24.45
CA ILE A 35 12.28 27.20 -24.18
C ILE A 35 11.52 28.28 -23.41
N ASN A 36 10.41 28.74 -23.95
CA ASN A 36 9.72 29.95 -23.48
C ASN A 36 8.48 29.64 -22.65
N GLU A 37 7.72 28.65 -23.08
CA GLU A 37 6.46 28.25 -22.46
C GLU A 37 6.13 26.79 -22.81
N ILE A 38 5.54 26.06 -21.87
CA ILE A 38 5.21 24.64 -22.00
C ILE A 38 3.80 24.42 -21.45
N MET A 39 2.98 23.62 -22.13
CA MET A 39 1.68 23.18 -21.61
C MET A 39 1.59 21.65 -21.66
N ALA A 40 1.28 21.06 -20.51
CA ALA A 40 1.01 19.64 -20.34
C ALA A 40 -0.46 19.50 -19.91
N GLY A 41 -1.32 18.87 -20.72
CA GLY A 41 -2.76 18.86 -20.51
C GLY A 41 -3.51 19.99 -21.23
N ASN A 42 -3.19 20.23 -22.50
CA ASN A 42 -3.99 21.14 -23.32
C ASN A 42 -5.36 20.50 -23.59
N THR A 43 -6.45 21.07 -23.08
CA THR A 43 -7.79 20.54 -23.32
C THR A 43 -8.67 21.48 -24.11
N ASN A 44 -8.40 22.79 -24.05
CA ASN A 44 -9.19 23.81 -24.72
C ASN A 44 -8.40 25.02 -25.24
N THR A 45 -7.13 25.17 -24.89
CA THR A 45 -6.34 26.37 -25.18
C THR A 45 -6.14 26.60 -26.68
N ILE A 46 -5.45 25.69 -27.39
CA ILE A 46 -5.18 25.78 -28.83
C ILE A 46 -5.14 24.40 -29.48
N ARG A 47 -5.73 24.25 -30.68
CA ARG A 47 -5.65 22.99 -31.42
C ARG A 47 -4.37 22.87 -32.22
N ASP A 48 -3.92 21.63 -32.40
CA ASP A 48 -2.65 21.31 -33.01
C ASP A 48 -2.58 21.55 -34.51
N GLY A 49 -3.70 21.86 -35.17
CA GLY A 49 -3.79 22.20 -36.59
C GLY A 49 -3.59 21.01 -37.54
N ASP A 50 -3.46 19.79 -37.01
CA ASP A 50 -3.25 18.57 -37.78
C ASP A 50 -4.55 18.11 -38.47
N VAL A 51 -4.88 18.72 -39.59
CA VAL A 51 -6.11 18.43 -40.37
C VAL A 51 -6.15 17.01 -40.96
N ASP A 52 -5.02 16.29 -40.94
CA ASP A 52 -4.93 14.90 -41.38
C ASP A 52 -5.13 13.89 -40.24
N ASP A 53 -5.37 14.37 -39.02
CA ASP A 53 -5.74 13.53 -37.88
C ASP A 53 -7.09 12.83 -38.16
N PRO A 54 -7.17 11.49 -38.04
CA PRO A 54 -8.37 10.73 -38.39
C PRO A 54 -9.56 11.03 -37.47
N ASP A 55 -9.29 11.40 -36.23
CA ASP A 55 -10.30 11.59 -35.20
C ASP A 55 -10.71 13.07 -35.08
N TYR A 56 -9.73 13.99 -35.20
CA TYR A 56 -9.91 15.41 -34.92
C TYR A 56 -9.60 16.36 -36.08
N GLY A 57 -9.17 15.86 -37.24
CA GLY A 57 -8.73 16.69 -38.36
C GLY A 57 -9.80 17.66 -38.87
N SER A 58 -11.07 17.25 -38.85
CA SER A 58 -12.22 18.11 -39.25
C SER A 58 -12.47 19.30 -38.31
N LEU A 59 -11.94 19.24 -37.09
CA LEU A 59 -12.02 20.30 -36.07
C LEU A 59 -10.76 21.19 -36.05
N GLY A 60 -9.82 20.96 -36.98
CA GLY A 60 -8.53 21.62 -36.99
C GLY A 60 -7.49 20.98 -36.07
N GLY A 61 -7.59 19.66 -35.85
CA GLY A 61 -6.60 18.90 -35.08
C GLY A 61 -6.97 18.67 -33.61
N ALA A 62 -6.12 17.93 -32.89
CA ALA A 62 -6.31 17.57 -31.49
C ALA A 62 -5.83 18.69 -30.54
N TYR A 63 -6.25 18.69 -29.28
CA TYR A 63 -5.59 19.49 -28.25
C TYR A 63 -4.37 18.73 -27.74
N SER A 64 -3.24 18.94 -28.41
CA SER A 64 -1.96 18.30 -28.06
C SER A 64 -1.18 19.17 -27.09
N ASP A 65 -0.37 18.56 -26.23
CA ASP A 65 0.63 19.26 -25.43
C ASP A 65 1.59 20.03 -26.35
N TRP A 66 2.23 21.07 -25.82
CA TRP A 66 3.10 21.90 -26.66
C TRP A 66 4.26 22.54 -25.90
N ILE A 67 5.32 22.82 -26.66
CA ILE A 67 6.54 23.49 -26.24
C ILE A 67 6.75 24.68 -27.18
N GLU A 68 6.89 25.87 -26.63
CA GLU A 68 7.24 27.06 -27.37
C GLU A 68 8.74 27.38 -27.23
N ILE A 69 9.36 27.69 -28.36
CA ILE A 69 10.74 28.16 -28.45
C ILE A 69 10.74 29.63 -28.87
N TYR A 70 11.44 30.46 -28.10
CA TYR A 70 11.65 31.89 -28.38
C TYR A 70 13.07 32.17 -28.85
N ASN A 71 13.20 33.06 -29.84
CA ASN A 71 14.46 33.58 -30.33
C ASN A 71 14.64 35.05 -29.94
N SER A 72 15.50 35.33 -28.96
CA SER A 72 15.85 36.69 -28.53
C SER A 72 16.82 37.39 -29.49
N GLY A 73 17.38 36.68 -30.46
CA GLY A 73 18.34 37.19 -31.44
C GLY A 73 17.73 38.14 -32.47
N SER A 74 18.62 38.83 -33.20
CA SER A 74 18.25 39.76 -34.29
C SER A 74 18.15 39.09 -35.67
N LYS A 75 18.38 37.77 -35.75
CA LYS A 75 18.30 36.96 -36.97
C LYS A 75 17.45 35.72 -36.72
N ALA A 76 16.78 35.24 -37.77
CA ALA A 76 16.09 33.96 -37.71
C ALA A 76 17.08 32.81 -37.50
N ILE A 77 16.67 31.80 -36.73
CA ILE A 77 17.49 30.62 -36.43
C ILE A 77 16.79 29.38 -36.98
N ASP A 78 17.53 28.60 -37.76
CA ASP A 78 17.09 27.30 -38.26
C ASP A 78 17.45 26.22 -37.23
N LEU A 79 16.44 25.49 -36.77
CA LEU A 79 16.55 24.42 -35.80
C LEU A 79 16.77 23.06 -36.44
N THR A 80 16.92 22.96 -37.77
CA THR A 80 17.15 21.66 -38.43
C THR A 80 18.35 20.93 -37.80
N GLY A 81 18.09 19.71 -37.30
CA GLY A 81 19.08 18.88 -36.60
C GLY A 81 19.25 19.15 -35.10
N TYR A 82 18.61 20.18 -34.53
CA TYR A 82 18.52 20.38 -33.08
C TYR A 82 17.69 19.24 -32.46
N THR A 83 17.76 19.08 -31.14
CA THR A 83 16.95 18.07 -30.43
C THR A 83 16.12 18.68 -29.31
N LEU A 84 14.87 18.23 -29.19
CA LEU A 84 14.06 18.36 -27.97
C LEU A 84 13.98 17.00 -27.29
N SER A 85 14.16 16.95 -25.97
CA SER A 85 13.99 15.72 -25.20
C SER A 85 13.16 15.96 -23.95
N ASP A 86 12.39 14.94 -23.56
CA ASP A 86 11.76 14.84 -22.25
C ASP A 86 12.63 13.96 -21.32
N SER A 87 12.03 13.36 -20.29
CA SER A 87 12.72 12.47 -19.36
C SER A 87 13.10 11.09 -19.92
N SER A 88 12.52 10.67 -21.04
CA SER A 88 12.57 9.30 -21.58
C SER A 88 12.94 9.21 -23.07
N GLU A 89 12.63 10.24 -23.87
CA GLU A 89 12.68 10.26 -25.32
C GLU A 89 13.46 11.47 -25.84
N THR A 90 14.01 11.36 -27.05
CA THR A 90 14.68 12.47 -27.76
C THR A 90 14.17 12.58 -29.20
N TRP A 91 13.69 13.76 -29.54
CA TRP A 91 13.16 14.11 -30.85
C TRP A 91 14.12 15.06 -31.60
N ILE A 92 14.41 14.77 -32.86
CA ILE A 92 15.27 15.61 -33.72
C ILE A 92 14.39 16.47 -34.61
N PHE A 93 14.64 17.78 -34.64
CA PHE A 93 13.96 18.71 -35.54
C PHE A 93 14.24 18.34 -37.01
N PRO A 94 13.23 17.93 -37.79
CA PRO A 94 13.40 17.66 -39.21
C PRO A 94 13.51 18.96 -40.03
N ARG A 95 12.99 20.05 -39.47
CA ARG A 95 13.00 21.43 -39.96
C ARG A 95 12.44 22.35 -38.87
N GLY A 96 12.65 23.66 -38.99
CA GLY A 96 11.96 24.65 -38.17
C GLY A 96 12.73 25.95 -38.14
N ILE A 97 12.08 27.09 -38.36
CA ILE A 97 12.72 28.40 -38.29
C ILE A 97 12.03 29.20 -37.18
N VAL A 98 12.80 29.68 -36.22
CA VAL A 98 12.33 30.65 -35.23
C VAL A 98 12.72 32.05 -35.71
N PRO A 99 11.78 32.92 -36.12
CA PRO A 99 12.09 34.26 -36.59
C PRO A 99 12.85 35.08 -35.55
N ALA A 100 13.59 36.12 -35.98
CA ALA A 100 14.19 37.07 -35.04
C ALA A 100 13.10 37.69 -34.15
N LYS A 101 13.29 37.66 -32.83
CA LYS A 101 12.28 38.10 -31.84
C LYS A 101 10.94 37.36 -31.95
N GLY A 102 10.92 36.18 -32.59
CA GLY A 102 9.73 35.38 -32.83
C GLY A 102 9.71 34.07 -32.05
N PHE A 103 8.63 33.33 -32.25
CA PHE A 103 8.30 32.11 -31.53
C PHE A 103 8.05 30.95 -32.50
N LEU A 104 8.24 29.73 -32.01
CA LEU A 104 7.89 28.49 -32.70
C LEU A 104 7.27 27.52 -31.71
N VAL A 105 6.08 27.02 -32.01
CA VAL A 105 5.42 25.95 -31.26
C VAL A 105 5.77 24.59 -31.85
N VAL A 106 6.11 23.65 -30.98
CA VAL A 106 6.28 22.22 -31.27
C VAL A 106 5.23 21.46 -30.46
N TRP A 107 4.41 20.65 -31.13
CA TRP A 107 3.39 19.83 -30.49
C TRP A 107 4.02 18.55 -29.93
N ALA A 108 3.95 18.38 -28.61
CA ALA A 108 4.31 17.14 -27.94
C ALA A 108 3.14 16.17 -27.99
N SER A 109 2.88 15.62 -29.18
CA SER A 109 1.67 14.85 -29.46
C SER A 109 1.88 13.34 -29.61
N ASP A 110 3.13 12.86 -29.53
CA ASP A 110 3.52 11.48 -29.86
C ASP A 110 3.11 11.03 -31.29
N LYS A 111 3.10 11.98 -32.24
CA LYS A 111 2.77 11.68 -33.66
C LYS A 111 4.02 11.56 -34.54
N ASN A 112 5.16 12.06 -34.06
CA ASN A 112 6.46 12.06 -34.72
C ASN A 112 6.42 12.41 -36.22
N LYS A 113 5.86 13.58 -36.55
CA LYS A 113 5.64 13.97 -37.95
C LYS A 113 5.72 15.48 -38.15
N VAL A 114 5.75 15.88 -39.43
CA VAL A 114 5.43 17.25 -39.81
C VAL A 114 4.12 17.25 -40.58
N ALA A 115 3.12 17.96 -40.06
CA ALA A 115 1.80 18.06 -40.68
C ALA A 115 1.86 18.79 -42.04
N LYS A 116 0.81 18.65 -42.86
CA LYS A 116 0.76 19.26 -44.21
C LYS A 116 0.91 20.79 -44.20
N ASN A 117 0.44 21.44 -43.15
CA ASN A 117 0.57 22.89 -42.96
C ASN A 117 1.93 23.31 -42.37
N GLY A 118 2.85 22.36 -42.13
CA GLY A 118 4.20 22.60 -41.66
C GLY A 118 4.40 22.53 -40.14
N GLN A 119 3.34 22.28 -39.37
CA GLN A 119 3.43 22.15 -37.91
C GLN A 119 4.22 20.91 -37.48
N LEU A 120 5.00 21.06 -36.41
CA LEU A 120 5.95 20.07 -35.92
C LEU A 120 5.33 19.27 -34.78
N HIS A 121 5.37 17.94 -34.89
CA HIS A 121 4.90 17.02 -33.86
C HIS A 121 6.02 16.10 -33.41
N SER A 122 6.35 16.11 -32.12
CA SER A 122 7.38 15.25 -31.54
C SER A 122 6.88 13.80 -31.37
N ASN A 123 7.80 12.91 -30.97
CA ASN A 123 7.55 11.50 -30.67
C ASN A 123 7.26 11.25 -29.17
N PHE A 124 6.80 12.26 -28.45
CA PHE A 124 6.47 12.16 -27.03
C PHE A 124 5.32 13.10 -26.66
N LYS A 125 4.76 12.91 -25.46
CA LYS A 125 3.80 13.80 -24.78
C LYS A 125 4.41 14.32 -23.50
N ILE A 126 3.80 15.34 -22.87
CA ILE A 126 4.34 15.92 -21.63
C ILE A 126 3.52 15.42 -20.44
N SER A 127 4.20 14.91 -19.43
CA SER A 127 3.58 14.51 -18.17
C SER A 127 3.04 15.74 -17.40
N ALA A 128 1.72 15.77 -17.15
CA ALA A 128 1.09 16.81 -16.31
C ALA A 128 1.59 16.81 -14.85
N SER A 129 2.20 15.71 -14.39
CA SER A 129 2.90 15.65 -13.09
C SER A 129 4.29 16.32 -13.10
N GLY A 130 4.77 16.70 -14.28
CA GLY A 130 6.01 17.43 -14.53
C GLY A 130 7.16 16.55 -15.01
N GLU A 131 7.89 17.05 -16.01
CA GLU A 131 9.17 16.48 -16.45
C GLU A 131 10.09 17.55 -17.06
N THR A 132 11.39 17.24 -17.14
CA THR A 132 12.39 18.20 -17.64
C THR A 132 12.43 18.18 -19.16
N ILE A 133 12.24 19.35 -19.78
CA ILE A 133 12.35 19.51 -21.24
C ILE A 133 13.71 20.14 -21.56
N THR A 134 14.43 19.56 -22.52
CA THR A 134 15.78 20.01 -22.89
C THR A 134 15.87 20.30 -24.39
N LEU A 135 16.46 21.44 -24.74
CA LEU A 135 16.79 21.83 -26.10
C LEU A 135 18.31 21.79 -26.30
N LYS A 136 18.78 21.04 -27.31
CA LYS A 136 20.20 20.99 -27.71
C LYS A 136 20.35 21.34 -29.18
N ASN A 137 21.50 21.88 -29.56
CA ASN A 137 21.83 22.11 -30.97
C ASN A 137 22.25 20.81 -31.68
N ALA A 138 22.52 20.90 -32.98
CA ALA A 138 22.87 19.75 -33.80
C ALA A 138 24.19 19.04 -33.42
N ASP A 139 25.08 19.68 -32.66
CA ASP A 139 26.31 19.05 -32.16
C ASP A 139 26.15 18.45 -30.74
N GLY A 140 24.95 18.54 -30.16
CA GLY A 140 24.61 18.01 -28.84
C GLY A 140 24.90 18.97 -27.68
N THR A 141 25.37 20.19 -27.95
CA THR A 141 25.52 21.24 -26.93
C THR A 141 24.16 21.67 -26.39
N LEU A 142 24.05 21.70 -25.06
CA LEU A 142 22.88 22.21 -24.35
C LEU A 142 22.64 23.68 -24.70
N ILE A 143 21.45 23.96 -25.24
CA ILE A 143 20.97 25.32 -25.44
C ILE A 143 20.20 25.76 -24.20
N ASP A 144 19.09 25.11 -23.88
CA ASP A 144 18.23 25.51 -22.76
C ASP A 144 17.51 24.32 -22.13
N THR A 145 17.00 24.51 -20.91
CA THR A 145 16.20 23.51 -20.20
C THR A 145 15.09 24.18 -19.39
N ALA A 146 13.94 23.51 -19.33
CA ALA A 146 12.84 23.85 -18.44
C ALA A 146 12.68 22.73 -17.39
N ALA A 147 12.61 23.13 -16.12
CA ALA A 147 12.51 22.18 -15.01
C ALA A 147 11.12 21.51 -14.95
N ALA A 148 11.10 20.28 -14.41
CA ALA A 148 9.86 19.55 -14.15
C ALA A 148 8.92 20.35 -13.24
N THR A 149 7.72 20.63 -13.74
CA THR A 149 6.67 21.37 -13.03
C THR A 149 5.33 20.67 -13.27
N SER A 150 4.56 20.42 -12.20
CA SER A 150 3.21 19.90 -12.36
C SER A 150 2.27 21.01 -12.83
N LEU A 151 1.47 20.71 -13.84
CA LEU A 151 0.53 21.61 -14.47
C LEU A 151 -0.87 20.98 -14.45
N LYS A 152 -1.90 21.79 -14.19
CA LYS A 152 -3.28 21.38 -14.44
C LYS A 152 -3.64 21.57 -15.91
N ASP A 153 -4.79 21.02 -16.30
CA ASP A 153 -5.36 21.25 -17.62
C ASP A 153 -5.41 22.74 -17.96
N ASP A 154 -4.91 23.07 -19.16
CA ASP A 154 -4.81 24.42 -19.71
C ASP A 154 -3.96 25.43 -18.92
N GLU A 155 -3.20 24.99 -17.91
CA GLU A 155 -2.10 25.78 -17.33
C GLU A 155 -0.81 25.60 -18.16
N SER A 156 0.01 26.64 -18.23
CA SER A 156 1.33 26.57 -18.86
C SER A 156 2.43 26.96 -17.90
N TYR A 157 3.61 26.35 -18.04
CA TYR A 157 4.83 26.76 -17.37
C TYR A 157 5.63 27.64 -18.31
N GLY A 158 5.75 28.92 -18.00
CA GLY A 158 6.39 29.90 -18.88
C GLY A 158 7.37 30.82 -18.16
N ARG A 159 8.32 31.36 -18.92
CA ARG A 159 9.22 32.41 -18.44
C ARG A 159 8.42 33.69 -18.20
N LYS A 160 8.62 34.37 -17.08
CA LYS A 160 7.86 35.59 -16.75
C LYS A 160 7.98 36.71 -17.80
N THR A 161 9.08 36.71 -18.54
CA THR A 161 9.33 37.54 -19.71
C THR A 161 10.13 36.71 -20.69
N ASP A 162 9.95 36.92 -21.99
CA ASP A 162 10.59 36.06 -22.99
C ASP A 162 12.11 35.99 -22.82
N GLY A 163 12.62 34.76 -22.68
CA GLY A 163 14.06 34.49 -22.53
C GLY A 163 14.71 34.88 -21.20
N ILE A 164 13.98 35.31 -20.17
CA ILE A 164 14.56 35.53 -18.82
C ILE A 164 14.52 34.27 -17.96
N SER A 165 15.43 34.12 -16.99
CA SER A 165 15.57 32.89 -16.18
C SER A 165 14.43 32.61 -15.21
N GLU A 166 13.56 33.58 -14.92
CA GLU A 166 12.45 33.39 -13.99
C GLU A 166 11.25 32.73 -14.67
N TRP A 167 10.73 31.68 -14.05
CA TRP A 167 9.55 30.95 -14.52
C TRP A 167 8.36 31.12 -13.57
N ALA A 168 7.16 30.91 -14.10
CA ALA A 168 5.93 30.82 -13.34
C ALA A 168 4.92 29.91 -14.06
N VAL A 169 3.92 29.44 -13.32
CA VAL A 169 2.74 28.81 -13.90
C VAL A 169 1.76 29.91 -14.31
N PHE A 170 1.34 29.91 -15.56
CA PHE A 170 0.32 30.78 -16.09
C PHE A 170 -1.03 30.05 -16.11
N SER A 171 -2.06 30.74 -15.62
CA SER A 171 -3.47 30.33 -15.75
C SER A 171 -4.05 30.69 -17.12
N LYS A 172 -3.33 31.51 -17.89
CA LYS A 172 -3.64 31.86 -19.27
C LYS A 172 -2.35 31.92 -20.08
N SER A 173 -2.22 30.98 -21.01
CA SER A 173 -1.01 30.82 -21.82
C SER A 173 -0.87 31.87 -22.93
N THR A 174 0.33 31.97 -23.50
CA THR A 174 0.70 32.97 -24.50
C THR A 174 1.30 32.38 -25.79
N PRO A 175 0.73 31.31 -26.38
CA PRO A 175 1.33 30.67 -27.54
C PRO A 175 1.45 31.63 -28.73
N LEU A 176 2.60 31.57 -29.40
CA LEU A 176 3.03 32.39 -30.53
C LEU A 176 3.09 33.90 -30.24
N SER A 177 3.10 34.29 -28.96
CA SER A 177 3.08 35.68 -28.50
C SER A 177 4.07 35.88 -27.36
N ALA A 178 4.37 37.14 -27.03
CA ALA A 178 5.23 37.44 -25.89
C ALA A 178 4.57 37.01 -24.57
N ASN A 179 5.34 36.39 -23.69
CA ASN A 179 4.90 36.03 -22.35
C ASN A 179 4.55 37.30 -21.56
N ILE A 180 3.36 37.30 -20.97
CA ILE A 180 2.88 38.38 -20.11
C ILE A 180 2.77 37.82 -18.70
N TYR A 181 3.72 38.12 -17.82
CA TYR A 181 3.57 37.85 -16.39
C TYR A 181 2.89 39.01 -15.70
N SER A 182 1.60 38.85 -15.44
CA SER A 182 0.79 39.79 -14.69
C SER A 182 -0.11 39.05 -13.71
N ALA A 183 -0.83 39.81 -12.88
CA ALA A 183 -1.92 39.25 -12.11
C ALA A 183 -2.87 38.45 -13.03
N GLU A 184 -3.29 39.04 -14.16
CA GLU A 184 -4.29 38.47 -15.07
C GLU A 184 -3.91 37.13 -15.72
N THR A 185 -2.64 36.71 -15.64
CA THR A 185 -2.13 35.49 -16.27
C THR A 185 -1.59 34.48 -15.26
N THR A 186 -1.67 34.73 -13.94
CA THR A 186 -1.06 33.88 -12.91
C THR A 186 -2.04 33.39 -11.86
N ASN A 187 -1.76 32.21 -11.31
CA ASN A 187 -2.53 31.64 -10.19
C ASN A 187 -2.41 32.51 -8.93
N VAL A 188 -3.54 32.72 -8.25
CA VAL A 188 -3.57 33.39 -6.95
C VAL A 188 -2.97 32.47 -5.89
N LYS A 189 -2.02 32.96 -5.10
CA LYS A 189 -1.39 32.17 -4.04
C LYS A 189 -2.39 31.82 -2.95
N SER A 190 -2.34 30.57 -2.47
CA SER A 190 -3.17 30.12 -1.35
C SER A 190 -2.84 30.86 -0.04
N PRO A 191 -3.85 31.07 0.83
CA PRO A 191 -3.63 31.71 2.12
C PRO A 191 -2.74 30.85 3.02
N VAL A 192 -1.84 31.49 3.77
CA VAL A 192 -0.97 30.86 4.75
C VAL A 192 -1.58 30.96 6.13
N PHE A 193 -1.74 29.81 6.79
CA PHE A 193 -2.24 29.69 8.16
C PHE A 193 -1.08 29.77 9.15
N SER A 194 -1.25 30.55 10.22
CA SER A 194 -0.25 30.68 11.28
C SER A 194 -0.07 29.43 12.15
N HIS A 195 -1.02 28.49 12.10
CA HIS A 195 -1.02 27.25 12.86
C HIS A 195 -1.44 26.10 11.94
N GLN A 196 -0.85 24.92 12.14
CA GLN A 196 -1.23 23.69 11.44
C GLN A 196 -2.54 23.13 12.01
N GLY A 197 -3.35 22.44 11.20
CA GLY A 197 -4.42 21.60 11.74
C GLY A 197 -3.88 20.60 12.77
N GLY A 198 -4.64 20.30 13.83
CA GLY A 198 -4.20 19.38 14.87
C GLY A 198 -4.78 19.61 16.25
N PHE A 199 -4.12 19.02 17.25
CA PHE A 199 -4.57 18.95 18.64
C PHE A 199 -3.94 20.07 19.48
N TYR A 200 -4.79 20.75 20.27
CA TYR A 200 -4.41 21.88 21.09
C TYR A 200 -5.07 21.79 22.47
N THR A 201 -4.32 22.15 23.52
CA THR A 201 -4.82 22.11 24.91
C THR A 201 -5.37 23.44 25.41
N SER A 202 -5.22 24.51 24.63
CA SER A 202 -5.68 25.86 24.95
C SER A 202 -6.12 26.62 23.70
N GLU A 203 -6.98 27.62 23.88
CA GLU A 203 -7.36 28.53 22.80
C GLU A 203 -6.18 29.35 22.26
N PHE A 204 -6.28 29.79 21.01
CA PHE A 204 -5.27 30.62 20.34
C PHE A 204 -5.89 31.47 19.22
N LEU A 205 -5.15 32.49 18.78
CA LEU A 205 -5.54 33.36 17.68
C LEU A 205 -4.92 32.88 16.36
N LEU A 206 -5.76 32.32 15.49
CA LEU A 206 -5.38 31.91 14.14
C LEU A 206 -5.31 33.12 13.21
N LYS A 207 -4.13 33.37 12.67
CA LYS A 207 -3.90 34.35 11.60
C LYS A 207 -3.85 33.69 10.23
N LEU A 208 -4.48 34.33 9.25
CA LEU A 208 -4.40 34.00 7.83
C LEU A 208 -3.65 35.13 7.11
N THR A 209 -2.75 34.80 6.19
CA THR A 209 -1.92 35.79 5.51
C THR A 209 -1.76 35.47 4.03
N THR A 210 -1.56 36.50 3.21
CA THR A 210 -1.12 36.42 1.82
C THR A 210 -0.10 37.52 1.57
N ASP A 211 0.94 37.24 0.80
CA ASP A 211 1.94 38.23 0.38
C ASP A 211 1.61 38.86 -0.99
N GLU A 212 0.49 38.47 -1.60
CA GLU A 212 0.05 38.94 -2.90
C GLU A 212 -0.77 40.24 -2.78
N ALA A 213 -0.33 41.29 -3.49
CA ALA A 213 -1.00 42.58 -3.48
C ALA A 213 -2.36 42.51 -4.20
N GLY A 214 -3.38 43.22 -3.68
CA GLY A 214 -4.71 43.26 -4.30
C GLY A 214 -5.54 41.97 -4.10
N VAL A 215 -5.12 41.10 -3.19
CA VAL A 215 -5.79 39.84 -2.86
C VAL A 215 -6.43 39.92 -1.47
N LYS A 216 -7.64 39.38 -1.37
CA LYS A 216 -8.41 39.26 -0.12
C LYS A 216 -8.57 37.80 0.25
N ILE A 217 -8.55 37.50 1.55
CA ILE A 217 -8.78 36.14 2.04
C ILE A 217 -10.22 36.03 2.53
N TYR A 218 -10.90 34.95 2.15
CA TYR A 218 -12.24 34.58 2.61
C TYR A 218 -12.19 33.21 3.26
N TYR A 219 -12.96 33.00 4.32
CA TYR A 219 -12.97 31.73 5.03
C TYR A 219 -14.35 31.37 5.59
N THR A 220 -14.55 30.09 5.86
CA THR A 220 -15.75 29.51 6.50
C THR A 220 -15.34 28.71 7.75
N LYS A 221 -16.32 28.41 8.61
CA LYS A 221 -16.10 27.65 9.87
C LYS A 221 -16.94 26.38 10.01
N ASP A 222 -17.72 26.08 8.99
CA ASP A 222 -18.78 25.07 8.96
C ASP A 222 -18.54 24.00 7.89
N GLY A 223 -17.39 24.04 7.20
CA GLY A 223 -17.06 23.12 6.11
C GLY A 223 -17.51 23.58 4.72
N SER A 224 -18.37 24.59 4.60
CA SER A 224 -18.78 25.13 3.29
C SER A 224 -17.58 25.69 2.50
N ASP A 225 -17.61 25.60 1.16
CA ASP A 225 -16.57 26.27 0.37
C ASP A 225 -16.71 27.80 0.49
N PRO A 226 -15.62 28.54 0.78
CA PRO A 226 -15.70 29.99 0.92
C PRO A 226 -16.03 30.66 -0.43
N VAL A 227 -17.21 31.26 -0.52
CA VAL A 227 -17.69 32.01 -1.69
C VAL A 227 -17.94 33.46 -1.30
N PRO A 228 -17.16 34.43 -1.81
CA PRO A 228 -17.34 35.84 -1.45
C PRO A 228 -18.79 36.31 -1.61
N GLY A 229 -19.38 36.80 -0.52
CA GLY A 229 -20.77 37.29 -0.49
C GLY A 229 -21.84 36.23 -0.19
N ALA A 230 -21.48 34.94 -0.12
CA ALA A 230 -22.37 33.90 0.37
C ALA A 230 -22.60 34.01 1.88
N GLU A 231 -23.71 33.44 2.34
CA GLU A 231 -23.96 33.21 3.77
C GLU A 231 -22.83 32.34 4.35
N ASP A 232 -22.43 32.61 5.59
CA ASP A 232 -21.34 31.94 6.31
C ASP A 232 -19.91 32.04 5.73
N THR A 233 -19.70 32.82 4.65
CA THR A 233 -18.37 33.20 4.18
C THR A 233 -17.94 34.56 4.74
N PHE A 234 -16.79 34.58 5.44
CA PHE A 234 -16.26 35.77 6.08
C PHE A 234 -15.00 36.28 5.37
N GLU A 235 -14.95 37.58 5.05
CA GLU A 235 -13.70 38.26 4.67
C GLU A 235 -12.79 38.33 5.90
N TYR A 236 -11.56 37.82 5.78
CA TYR A 236 -10.58 37.84 6.86
C TYR A 236 -10.11 39.27 7.14
N LYS A 237 -10.48 39.80 8.32
CA LYS A 237 -10.13 41.17 8.77
C LYS A 237 -9.32 41.16 10.07
N GLU A 238 -9.48 40.14 10.88
CA GLU A 238 -8.83 39.98 12.18
C GLU A 238 -8.58 38.51 12.48
N ALA A 239 -7.71 38.24 13.47
CA ALA A 239 -7.39 36.88 13.86
C ALA A 239 -8.62 36.11 14.38
N ILE A 240 -8.74 34.85 13.98
CA ILE A 240 -9.86 33.99 14.35
C ILE A 240 -9.53 33.36 15.70
N ASN A 241 -10.36 33.57 16.72
CA ASN A 241 -10.19 32.86 17.99
C ASN A 241 -10.61 31.39 17.85
N ILE A 242 -9.63 30.49 17.87
CA ILE A 242 -9.82 29.04 17.86
C ILE A 242 -9.80 28.58 19.32
N LYS A 243 -10.92 28.03 19.78
CA LYS A 243 -11.15 27.67 21.19
C LYS A 243 -11.96 26.39 21.30
N SER A 244 -12.05 25.85 22.51
CA SER A 244 -12.95 24.73 22.80
C SER A 244 -14.39 25.12 22.47
N ARG A 245 -15.10 24.20 21.83
CA ARG A 245 -16.50 24.34 21.41
C ARG A 245 -17.49 23.75 22.40
N VAL A 246 -17.04 23.46 23.63
CA VAL A 246 -17.94 23.03 24.71
C VAL A 246 -19.02 24.10 24.94
N GLY A 247 -20.28 23.66 24.95
CA GLY A 247 -21.48 24.48 25.02
C GLY A 247 -22.08 24.86 23.65
N ASP A 248 -21.39 24.58 22.54
CA ASP A 248 -21.95 24.80 21.20
C ASP A 248 -23.01 23.72 20.89
N PRO A 249 -24.18 24.10 20.33
CA PRO A 249 -25.23 23.14 20.01
C PRO A 249 -24.76 22.13 18.96
N ASN A 250 -25.31 20.93 19.01
CA ASN A 250 -25.20 19.95 17.94
C ASN A 250 -25.98 20.44 16.71
N VAL A 251 -25.40 20.32 15.53
CA VAL A 251 -25.95 20.81 14.26
C VAL A 251 -26.17 19.65 13.30
N TYR A 252 -25.10 19.08 12.73
CA TYR A 252 -25.21 18.04 11.70
C TYR A 252 -25.71 16.72 12.28
N SER A 253 -25.36 16.39 13.52
CA SER A 253 -25.87 15.20 14.18
C SER A 253 -27.38 15.23 14.43
N MET A 254 -28.01 16.40 14.35
CA MET A 254 -29.45 16.62 14.54
C MET A 254 -30.28 16.43 13.27
N ILE A 255 -29.64 16.13 12.13
CA ILE A 255 -30.31 15.82 10.87
C ILE A 255 -30.87 14.39 10.95
N THR A 256 -32.19 14.25 10.82
CA THR A 256 -32.92 13.03 11.21
C THR A 256 -33.25 12.09 10.04
N ASN A 257 -33.36 12.61 8.82
CA ASN A 257 -33.69 11.90 7.59
C ASN A 257 -32.50 11.11 7.00
N ILE A 258 -31.65 10.56 7.88
CA ILE A 258 -30.41 9.85 7.52
C ILE A 258 -30.54 8.33 7.58
N SER A 259 -31.74 7.79 7.79
CA SER A 259 -31.98 6.35 7.83
C SER A 259 -33.42 6.03 7.44
N ASN A 260 -33.58 4.99 6.63
CA ASN A 260 -34.87 4.35 6.34
C ASN A 260 -34.95 2.92 6.91
N ASP A 261 -34.03 2.55 7.81
CA ASP A 261 -34.03 1.24 8.44
C ASP A 261 -35.05 1.18 9.58
N GLU A 262 -35.98 0.23 9.53
CA GLU A 262 -37.05 0.13 10.53
C GLU A 262 -36.53 -0.29 11.92
N TRP A 263 -35.41 -1.03 11.95
CA TRP A 263 -34.80 -1.56 13.17
C TRP A 263 -33.72 -0.62 13.76
N SER A 264 -33.23 0.31 12.95
CA SER A 264 -32.06 1.15 13.23
C SER A 264 -32.36 2.60 12.88
N LYS A 265 -33.31 3.20 13.60
CA LYS A 265 -33.68 4.60 13.35
C LYS A 265 -32.62 5.55 13.86
N TRP A 266 -32.61 6.77 13.32
CA TRP A 266 -31.85 7.85 13.94
C TRP A 266 -32.40 8.12 15.34
N GLU A 267 -31.50 8.33 16.29
CA GLU A 267 -31.79 8.78 17.64
C GLU A 267 -30.96 10.01 17.96
N GLU A 268 -31.54 10.91 18.76
CA GLU A 268 -30.84 12.10 19.25
C GLU A 268 -29.63 11.70 20.11
N PRO A 269 -28.46 12.34 19.94
CA PRO A 269 -27.31 12.09 20.78
C PRO A 269 -27.60 12.27 22.28
N ALA A 270 -26.93 11.48 23.12
CA ALA A 270 -26.99 11.61 24.58
C ALA A 270 -26.19 12.84 25.05
N GLY A 271 -26.74 14.02 24.82
CA GLY A 271 -26.11 15.30 25.18
C GLY A 271 -25.22 15.87 24.09
N GLU A 272 -24.36 16.79 24.52
CA GLU A 272 -23.48 17.53 23.62
C GLU A 272 -22.35 16.63 23.09
N LEU A 273 -22.12 16.70 21.78
CA LEU A 273 -20.99 16.02 21.14
C LEU A 273 -19.75 16.91 21.16
N PHE A 274 -18.57 16.29 21.28
CA PHE A 274 -17.31 17.00 21.10
C PHE A 274 -17.15 17.50 19.66
N LYS A 275 -16.53 18.67 19.50
CA LYS A 275 -16.40 19.35 18.21
C LYS A 275 -15.01 19.94 18.04
N CYS A 276 -14.51 19.88 16.81
CA CYS A 276 -13.39 20.68 16.36
C CYS A 276 -13.88 21.89 15.55
N THR A 277 -12.97 22.79 15.21
CA THR A 277 -13.22 23.94 14.33
C THR A 277 -12.58 23.67 12.97
N PRO A 278 -13.34 23.29 11.92
CA PRO A 278 -12.82 23.28 10.57
C PRO A 278 -12.70 24.73 10.06
N ILE A 279 -11.61 25.06 9.38
CA ILE A 279 -11.45 26.34 8.67
C ILE A 279 -11.07 26.04 7.24
N LYS A 280 -11.89 26.49 6.30
CA LYS A 280 -11.56 26.51 4.87
C LYS A 280 -11.31 27.95 4.46
N ALA A 281 -10.21 28.21 3.77
CA ALA A 281 -9.86 29.55 3.32
C ALA A 281 -9.41 29.58 1.87
N VAL A 282 -9.80 30.63 1.16
CA VAL A 282 -9.42 30.93 -0.22
C VAL A 282 -8.95 32.37 -0.33
N ALA A 283 -7.93 32.59 -1.14
CA ALA A 283 -7.48 33.92 -1.52
C ALA A 283 -8.10 34.30 -2.87
N VAL A 284 -8.66 35.50 -2.97
CA VAL A 284 -9.41 35.99 -4.14
C VAL A 284 -8.89 37.35 -4.53
N ARG A 285 -8.53 37.51 -5.81
CA ARG A 285 -8.09 38.79 -6.36
C ARG A 285 -9.29 39.63 -6.85
N GLU A 286 -9.10 40.93 -7.05
CA GLU A 286 -10.12 41.85 -7.57
C GLU A 286 -10.73 41.42 -8.91
N ASP A 287 -9.99 40.69 -9.75
CA ASP A 287 -10.46 40.16 -11.04
C ASP A 287 -11.37 38.92 -10.91
N GLY A 288 -11.54 38.38 -9.69
CA GLY A 288 -12.34 37.19 -9.39
C GLY A 288 -11.57 35.87 -9.39
N SER A 289 -10.29 35.85 -9.79
CA SER A 289 -9.42 34.68 -9.74
C SER A 289 -9.22 34.21 -8.29
N LYS A 290 -9.11 32.89 -8.10
CA LYS A 290 -9.06 32.25 -6.77
C LYS A 290 -7.87 31.32 -6.64
N SER A 291 -7.34 31.20 -5.41
CA SER A 291 -6.36 30.17 -5.06
C SER A 291 -7.01 28.78 -4.91
N LYS A 292 -6.20 27.74 -4.71
CA LYS A 292 -6.70 26.49 -4.08
C LYS A 292 -7.26 26.83 -2.70
N ILE A 293 -8.35 26.16 -2.31
CA ILE A 293 -8.89 26.22 -0.93
C ILE A 293 -7.95 25.42 -0.03
N ILE A 294 -7.58 26.00 1.11
CA ILE A 294 -6.82 25.32 2.16
C ILE A 294 -7.76 25.03 3.32
N THR A 295 -7.72 23.81 3.83
CA THR A 295 -8.61 23.29 4.86
C THR A 295 -7.79 22.76 6.02
N ASN A 296 -8.06 23.23 7.25
CA ASN A 296 -7.46 22.69 8.48
C ASN A 296 -8.53 22.48 9.56
N SER A 297 -8.40 21.40 10.32
CA SER A 297 -9.25 21.12 11.49
C SER A 297 -8.49 21.35 12.80
N TYR A 298 -9.09 22.10 13.73
CA TYR A 298 -8.46 22.42 15.02
C TYR A 298 -9.25 21.83 16.18
N PHE A 299 -8.64 20.90 16.91
CA PHE A 299 -9.23 20.24 18.06
C PHE A 299 -8.72 20.90 19.34
N VAL A 300 -9.61 21.54 20.10
CA VAL A 300 -9.23 22.28 21.31
C VAL A 300 -9.95 21.72 22.53
N ASP A 301 -9.20 21.05 23.40
CA ASP A 301 -9.66 20.55 24.69
C ASP A 301 -8.47 20.43 25.66
N LYS A 302 -8.68 20.74 26.94
CA LYS A 302 -7.60 20.65 27.95
C LYS A 302 -6.94 19.26 28.01
N ASP A 303 -7.68 18.21 27.67
CA ASP A 303 -7.27 16.81 27.73
C ASP A 303 -7.03 16.24 26.30
N MET A 304 -7.01 17.10 25.25
CA MET A 304 -7.03 16.68 23.84
C MET A 304 -5.92 15.67 23.49
N MET A 305 -4.70 15.87 24.00
CA MET A 305 -3.55 14.99 23.75
C MET A 305 -3.72 13.57 24.32
N THR A 306 -4.70 13.37 25.20
CA THR A 306 -5.00 12.08 25.83
C THR A 306 -6.44 11.63 25.61
N ARG A 307 -7.27 12.45 24.96
CA ARG A 307 -8.69 12.19 24.75
C ARG A 307 -8.91 10.95 23.88
N TYR A 308 -8.16 10.84 22.78
CA TYR A 308 -8.26 9.74 21.84
C TYR A 308 -6.97 8.93 21.82
N LYS A 309 -7.06 7.65 22.22
CA LYS A 309 -5.94 6.70 22.15
C LYS A 309 -5.83 5.97 20.82
N ILE A 310 -6.75 6.27 19.90
CA ILE A 310 -6.79 5.79 18.52
C ILE A 310 -6.71 6.98 17.56
N PRO A 311 -6.29 6.77 16.30
CA PRO A 311 -6.25 7.82 15.30
C PRO A 311 -7.56 8.59 15.15
N VAL A 312 -7.46 9.86 14.78
CA VAL A 312 -8.59 10.75 14.48
C VAL A 312 -8.57 11.10 13.00
N ILE A 313 -9.72 10.99 12.33
CA ILE A 313 -9.91 11.37 10.94
C ILE A 313 -10.92 12.52 10.91
N SER A 314 -10.53 13.67 10.37
CA SER A 314 -11.44 14.78 10.07
C SER A 314 -11.78 14.75 8.59
N LEU A 315 -13.08 14.64 8.27
CA LEU A 315 -13.60 14.75 6.93
C LEU A 315 -14.33 16.09 6.82
N VAL A 316 -13.80 16.99 6.01
CA VAL A 316 -14.36 18.32 5.80
C VAL A 316 -14.79 18.47 4.34
N THR A 317 -16.06 18.76 4.11
CA THR A 317 -16.63 18.99 2.78
C THR A 317 -17.68 20.08 2.85
N ASP A 318 -18.12 20.59 1.70
CA ASP A 318 -19.30 21.44 1.68
C ASP A 318 -20.49 20.64 2.27
N PRO A 319 -21.19 21.13 3.32
CA PRO A 319 -22.26 20.37 3.96
C PRO A 319 -23.36 19.91 3.01
N ALA A 320 -23.58 20.63 1.90
CA ALA A 320 -24.52 20.21 0.86
C ALA A 320 -24.11 18.90 0.18
N ASN A 321 -22.82 18.53 0.17
CA ASN A 321 -22.37 17.24 -0.33
C ASN A 321 -22.85 16.07 0.56
N LEU A 322 -23.18 16.31 1.83
CA LEU A 322 -23.68 15.29 2.74
C LEU A 322 -25.19 15.40 2.95
N PHE A 323 -25.72 16.61 3.11
CA PHE A 323 -27.05 16.83 3.68
C PHE A 323 -28.04 17.58 2.78
N ASP A 324 -27.65 17.94 1.56
CA ASP A 324 -28.59 18.47 0.56
C ASP A 324 -29.61 17.39 0.13
N GLU A 325 -30.84 17.81 -0.14
CA GLU A 325 -31.92 16.89 -0.47
C GLU A 325 -31.70 16.17 -1.81
N GLU A 326 -31.09 16.83 -2.80
CA GLU A 326 -30.91 16.30 -4.15
C GLU A 326 -29.55 15.60 -4.32
N LYS A 327 -28.46 16.22 -3.82
CA LYS A 327 -27.10 15.72 -4.04
C LYS A 327 -26.40 15.19 -2.79
N GLY A 328 -26.98 15.37 -1.60
CA GLY A 328 -26.36 15.00 -0.34
C GLY A 328 -26.25 13.49 -0.18
N LEU A 329 -25.05 12.98 0.13
CA LEU A 329 -24.77 11.55 0.26
C LEU A 329 -25.50 10.86 1.41
N TYR A 330 -25.98 11.61 2.40
CA TYR A 330 -26.29 11.08 3.73
C TYR A 330 -27.80 11.05 4.07
N VAL A 331 -28.62 11.77 3.31
CA VAL A 331 -30.05 12.02 3.60
C VAL A 331 -30.99 11.41 2.55
N ASN A 332 -32.30 11.40 2.81
CA ASN A 332 -33.37 11.20 1.80
C ASN A 332 -33.21 9.98 0.87
N GLU A 333 -32.72 8.85 1.38
CA GLU A 333 -32.44 7.63 0.60
C GLU A 333 -31.33 7.79 -0.46
N ASN A 334 -30.76 8.98 -0.62
CA ASN A 334 -29.60 9.24 -1.48
C ASN A 334 -28.42 8.33 -1.13
N PHE A 335 -28.31 7.95 0.14
CA PHE A 335 -27.32 7.00 0.65
C PHE A 335 -27.37 5.61 -0.01
N GLU A 336 -28.45 5.25 -0.70
CA GLU A 336 -28.56 3.98 -1.44
C GLU A 336 -27.89 4.05 -2.82
N ASN A 337 -27.69 5.24 -3.37
CA ASN A 337 -27.15 5.43 -4.70
C ASN A 337 -25.65 5.07 -4.83
N LYS A 338 -25.22 4.82 -6.07
CA LYS A 338 -23.91 4.22 -6.41
C LYS A 338 -23.31 4.86 -7.66
N GLY A 339 -22.04 4.56 -7.94
CA GLY A 339 -21.35 5.04 -9.13
C GLY A 339 -20.71 6.41 -8.94
N ASP A 340 -20.04 6.89 -9.98
CA ASP A 340 -19.19 8.10 -9.93
C ASP A 340 -20.03 9.38 -9.77
N GLU A 341 -21.26 9.35 -10.26
CA GLU A 341 -22.30 10.38 -10.05
C GLU A 341 -22.58 10.67 -8.57
N TRP A 342 -22.27 9.71 -7.68
CA TRP A 342 -22.48 9.79 -6.23
C TRP A 342 -21.15 9.87 -5.46
N GLU A 343 -20.11 10.37 -6.10
CA GLU A 343 -18.89 10.84 -5.45
C GLU A 343 -18.97 12.33 -5.14
N ARG A 344 -18.45 12.72 -3.98
CA ARG A 344 -18.31 14.13 -3.61
C ARG A 344 -16.88 14.44 -3.21
N PRO A 345 -16.38 15.66 -3.47
CA PRO A 345 -15.08 16.08 -2.97
C PRO A 345 -15.10 16.12 -1.43
N VAL A 346 -13.99 15.74 -0.80
CA VAL A 346 -13.77 15.88 0.63
C VAL A 346 -12.31 16.20 0.89
N HIS A 347 -12.04 16.99 1.92
CA HIS A 347 -10.70 17.12 2.50
C HIS A 347 -10.56 16.16 3.67
N VAL A 348 -9.50 15.35 3.67
CA VAL A 348 -9.20 14.33 4.68
C VAL A 348 -7.95 14.73 5.43
N GLU A 349 -8.07 14.89 6.74
CA GLU A 349 -6.93 14.97 7.66
C GLU A 349 -6.90 13.72 8.54
N PHE A 350 -5.75 13.05 8.59
CA PHE A 350 -5.51 11.90 9.45
C PHE A 350 -4.49 12.27 10.53
N PHE A 351 -4.90 12.15 11.79
CA PHE A 351 -4.05 12.39 12.96
C PHE A 351 -3.80 11.08 13.69
N GLU A 352 -2.54 10.82 14.02
CA GLU A 352 -2.16 9.78 14.95
C GLU A 352 -2.68 10.08 16.37
N SER A 353 -2.71 9.06 17.23
CA SER A 353 -3.24 9.21 18.60
C SER A 353 -2.43 10.18 19.46
N ASP A 354 -1.19 10.47 19.09
CA ASP A 354 -0.34 11.49 19.73
C ASP A 354 -0.55 12.90 19.16
N GLY A 355 -1.47 13.08 18.19
CA GLY A 355 -1.76 14.34 17.52
C GLY A 355 -0.89 14.65 16.30
N THR A 356 0.04 13.77 15.92
CA THR A 356 0.84 13.93 14.70
C THR A 356 -0.06 13.88 13.48
N LEU A 357 -0.03 14.92 12.64
CA LEU A 357 -0.70 14.90 11.33
C LEU A 357 0.06 13.96 10.38
N ALA A 358 -0.56 12.83 10.03
CA ALA A 358 0.00 11.86 9.09
C ALA A 358 -0.12 12.34 7.65
N PHE A 359 -1.31 12.77 7.24
CA PHE A 359 -1.57 13.37 5.93
C PHE A 359 -2.77 14.31 5.99
N SER A 360 -2.77 15.30 5.09
CA SER A 360 -3.84 16.25 4.83
C SER A 360 -3.94 16.39 3.31
N GLN A 361 -5.05 15.91 2.74
CA GLN A 361 -5.23 15.89 1.29
C GLN A 361 -6.70 15.86 0.89
N ASN A 362 -6.99 16.29 -0.33
CA ASN A 362 -8.29 16.11 -0.94
C ASN A 362 -8.48 14.67 -1.45
N SER A 363 -9.74 14.24 -1.50
CA SER A 363 -10.14 12.89 -1.89
C SER A 363 -11.57 12.89 -2.46
N GLY A 364 -11.93 11.83 -3.17
CA GLY A 364 -13.32 11.47 -3.40
C GLY A 364 -13.94 10.79 -2.18
N LEU A 365 -15.21 11.06 -1.91
CA LEU A 365 -16.01 10.47 -0.83
C LEU A 365 -17.25 9.79 -1.38
N ARG A 366 -17.52 8.56 -0.95
CA ARG A 366 -18.81 7.86 -1.19
C ARG A 366 -19.28 7.11 0.03
N ILE A 367 -20.56 6.78 0.06
CA ILE A 367 -21.11 5.80 0.99
C ILE A 367 -20.69 4.37 0.57
N ASN A 368 -20.19 3.57 1.52
CA ASN A 368 -19.82 2.16 1.32
C ASN A 368 -20.98 1.20 1.65
N GLY A 369 -20.90 -0.06 1.22
CA GLY A 369 -21.74 -1.15 1.73
C GLY A 369 -22.97 -1.45 0.89
N GLY A 370 -23.79 -2.39 1.36
CA GLY A 370 -25.11 -2.71 0.83
C GLY A 370 -26.19 -2.30 1.82
N TYR A 371 -26.50 -3.18 2.77
CA TYR A 371 -27.48 -2.93 3.82
C TYR A 371 -27.05 -1.82 4.81
N SER A 372 -25.77 -1.78 5.18
CA SER A 372 -25.19 -0.81 6.13
C SER A 372 -25.28 0.66 5.67
N ARG A 373 -25.73 0.91 4.45
CA ARG A 373 -26.06 2.25 3.95
C ARG A 373 -27.34 2.82 4.57
N LYS A 374 -28.25 1.94 4.97
CA LYS A 374 -29.58 2.30 5.49
C LYS A 374 -29.53 2.68 6.97
N VAL A 375 -28.50 2.28 7.70
CA VAL A 375 -28.35 2.64 9.12
C VAL A 375 -27.86 4.09 9.29
N PRO A 376 -28.06 4.72 10.47
CA PRO A 376 -27.73 6.14 10.68
C PRO A 376 -26.22 6.41 10.61
N GLN A 377 -25.40 5.56 11.21
CA GLN A 377 -23.94 5.61 11.07
C GLN A 377 -23.52 4.90 9.80
N LYS A 378 -23.29 5.63 8.71
CA LYS A 378 -22.95 5.06 7.40
C LYS A 378 -21.45 4.86 7.26
N PRO A 379 -21.01 3.78 6.60
CA PRO A 379 -19.60 3.60 6.26
C PRO A 379 -19.22 4.45 5.03
N PHE A 380 -17.96 4.88 4.96
CA PHE A 380 -17.43 5.71 3.87
C PHE A 380 -16.37 4.97 3.03
N ARG A 381 -16.23 5.37 1.77
CA ARG A 381 -15.09 5.07 0.90
C ARG A 381 -14.36 6.36 0.57
N LEU A 382 -13.03 6.29 0.61
CA LEU A 382 -12.13 7.38 0.25
C LEU A 382 -11.30 6.98 -0.97
N TYR A 383 -11.17 7.90 -1.93
CA TYR A 383 -10.53 7.70 -3.24
C TYR A 383 -9.42 8.74 -3.45
N ALA A 384 -8.16 8.30 -3.40
CA ALA A 384 -7.01 9.19 -3.59
C ALA A 384 -6.63 9.42 -5.06
N ASP A 385 -7.00 8.52 -5.98
CA ASP A 385 -6.55 8.47 -7.38
C ASP A 385 -7.60 8.95 -8.40
N HIS A 386 -8.64 9.65 -7.94
CA HIS A 386 -9.70 10.20 -8.79
C HIS A 386 -9.48 11.69 -9.14
N GLY A 387 -8.26 12.20 -8.97
CA GLY A 387 -7.87 13.55 -9.41
C GLY A 387 -8.27 14.71 -8.50
N TYR A 388 -8.64 14.44 -7.24
CA TYR A 388 -8.98 15.50 -6.27
C TYR A 388 -7.75 16.20 -5.67
N ASP A 389 -6.60 15.54 -5.70
CA ASP A 389 -5.32 16.06 -5.21
C ASP A 389 -4.20 15.71 -6.19
N ASP A 390 -3.06 16.37 -6.03
CA ASP A 390 -1.85 16.17 -6.82
C ASP A 390 -1.23 14.78 -6.55
N THR A 391 -1.64 14.11 -5.45
CA THR A 391 -1.22 12.75 -5.12
C THR A 391 -2.32 11.73 -5.38
N ASN A 392 -2.06 10.73 -6.23
CA ASN A 392 -2.99 9.62 -6.47
C ASN A 392 -3.03 8.56 -5.34
N LYS A 393 -2.46 8.86 -4.17
CA LYS A 393 -2.29 7.91 -3.05
C LYS A 393 -2.22 8.61 -1.71
N TYR A 394 -2.78 7.98 -0.68
CA TYR A 394 -2.42 8.21 0.71
C TYR A 394 -1.01 7.66 0.96
N LYS A 395 0.00 8.53 0.96
CA LYS A 395 1.41 8.14 1.18
C LYS A 395 1.71 8.02 2.68
N TYR A 396 1.12 7.03 3.32
CA TYR A 396 1.29 6.79 4.75
C TYR A 396 1.06 5.32 5.11
N GLU A 397 1.76 4.85 6.15
CA GLU A 397 1.54 3.53 6.74
C GLU A 397 0.26 3.54 7.59
N VAL A 398 -0.89 3.57 6.92
CA VAL A 398 -2.21 3.57 7.58
C VAL A 398 -2.38 2.34 8.47
N PHE A 399 -1.85 1.18 8.04
CA PHE A 399 -1.84 -0.07 8.80
C PHE A 399 -0.42 -0.46 9.20
N PRO A 400 0.03 -0.13 10.42
CA PRO A 400 1.36 -0.48 10.89
C PRO A 400 1.67 -1.98 10.76
N GLY A 401 2.79 -2.31 10.13
CA GLY A 401 3.25 -3.69 9.95
C GLY A 401 2.59 -4.47 8.81
N LEU A 402 1.69 -3.85 8.03
CA LEU A 402 1.10 -4.50 6.87
C LEU A 402 2.14 -4.75 5.77
N THR A 403 2.11 -5.95 5.19
CA THR A 403 3.05 -6.35 4.13
C THR A 403 2.31 -6.82 2.88
N LYS A 404 2.90 -6.58 1.72
CA LYS A 404 2.44 -7.06 0.41
C LYS A 404 2.50 -8.59 0.36
N LYS A 405 1.40 -9.24 0.01
CA LYS A 405 1.30 -10.71 -0.06
C LYS A 405 2.35 -11.36 -0.97
N ALA A 406 2.67 -10.77 -2.13
CA ALA A 406 3.64 -11.36 -3.07
C ALA A 406 5.11 -11.27 -2.65
N THR A 407 5.48 -10.29 -1.81
CA THR A 407 6.91 -10.00 -1.56
C THR A 407 7.29 -9.95 -0.08
N GLY A 408 6.31 -9.90 0.84
CA GLY A 408 6.56 -9.66 2.26
C GLY A 408 7.11 -8.26 2.58
N LYS A 409 7.29 -7.39 1.58
CA LYS A 409 7.71 -6.00 1.78
C LYS A 409 6.59 -5.19 2.41
N LYS A 410 6.96 -4.16 3.16
CA LYS A 410 6.04 -3.18 3.76
C LYS A 410 5.07 -2.60 2.71
N LEU A 411 3.81 -2.43 3.09
CA LEU A 411 2.79 -1.71 2.33
C LEU A 411 2.46 -0.40 3.06
N ASP A 412 2.92 0.73 2.51
CA ASP A 412 2.95 2.04 3.15
C ASP A 412 2.24 3.15 2.35
N ASN A 413 1.40 2.76 1.39
CA ASN A 413 0.60 3.68 0.61
C ASN A 413 -0.68 3.01 0.09
N PHE A 414 -1.76 3.78 -0.02
CA PHE A 414 -3.09 3.27 -0.35
C PHE A 414 -3.81 4.19 -1.35
N SER A 415 -4.46 3.61 -2.35
CA SER A 415 -5.35 4.35 -3.26
C SER A 415 -6.80 4.38 -2.76
N ARG A 416 -7.17 3.43 -1.90
CA ARG A 416 -8.52 3.23 -1.37
C ARG A 416 -8.45 2.98 0.13
N LEU A 417 -9.34 3.64 0.86
CA LEU A 417 -9.60 3.34 2.26
C LEU A 417 -11.11 3.28 2.49
N VAL A 418 -11.53 2.42 3.40
CA VAL A 418 -12.92 2.32 3.85
C VAL A 418 -12.97 2.68 5.31
N LEU A 419 -13.83 3.63 5.68
CA LEU A 419 -14.20 3.86 7.07
C LEU A 419 -15.45 3.04 7.34
N ARG A 420 -15.27 1.79 7.80
CA ARG A 420 -16.37 0.86 8.05
C ARG A 420 -16.96 1.10 9.44
N ASN A 421 -18.27 1.24 9.51
CA ASN A 421 -19.03 1.48 10.74
C ASN A 421 -19.20 0.23 11.63
N GLY A 422 -18.57 -0.90 11.32
CA GLY A 422 -18.83 -2.20 11.97
C GLY A 422 -19.83 -3.12 11.26
N GLY A 423 -20.55 -2.65 10.23
CA GLY A 423 -21.54 -3.48 9.52
C GLY A 423 -22.76 -3.80 10.38
N ASN A 424 -23.18 -5.07 10.41
CA ASN A 424 -24.25 -5.56 11.29
C ASN A 424 -23.78 -5.74 12.74
N ASP A 425 -22.47 -5.75 13.00
CA ASP A 425 -21.89 -5.71 14.35
C ASP A 425 -21.96 -4.30 14.99
N ASN A 426 -22.62 -3.34 14.33
CA ASN A 426 -22.89 -1.99 14.83
C ASN A 426 -24.34 -1.85 15.35
N GLY A 427 -24.64 -2.55 16.43
CA GLY A 427 -25.96 -2.56 17.04
C GLY A 427 -25.95 -3.12 18.46
N TRP A 428 -27.14 -3.43 18.98
CA TRP A 428 -27.35 -3.82 20.39
C TRP A 428 -26.54 -5.05 20.86
N THR A 429 -26.28 -5.98 19.95
CA THR A 429 -25.48 -7.21 20.18
C THR A 429 -24.04 -7.08 19.68
N GLY A 430 -23.67 -5.89 19.20
CA GLY A 430 -22.44 -5.59 18.52
C GLY A 430 -21.24 -5.45 19.44
N VAL A 431 -20.06 -5.79 18.92
CA VAL A 431 -18.76 -5.51 19.56
C VAL A 431 -17.87 -4.53 18.79
N MET A 432 -18.30 -4.10 17.60
CA MET A 432 -17.62 -3.18 16.65
C MET A 432 -16.36 -3.73 15.96
N PHE A 433 -15.89 -4.92 16.28
CA PHE A 433 -14.65 -5.49 15.71
C PHE A 433 -14.77 -6.93 15.21
N ARG A 434 -15.97 -7.52 15.22
CA ARG A 434 -16.18 -8.95 14.93
C ARG A 434 -15.61 -9.40 13.59
N ASP A 435 -15.89 -8.66 12.51
CA ASP A 435 -15.31 -8.94 11.20
C ASP A 435 -13.78 -8.81 11.20
N ALA A 436 -13.22 -7.80 11.88
CA ALA A 436 -11.77 -7.62 11.98
C ALA A 436 -11.09 -8.76 12.75
N LEU A 437 -11.71 -9.23 13.83
CA LEU A 437 -11.26 -10.40 14.60
C LEU A 437 -11.18 -11.63 13.70
N MET A 438 -12.28 -11.96 13.01
CA MET A 438 -12.33 -13.12 12.12
C MET A 438 -11.29 -13.06 11.01
N GLN A 439 -11.13 -11.91 10.35
CA GLN A 439 -10.10 -11.76 9.33
C GLN A 439 -8.67 -11.85 9.92
N GLY A 440 -8.44 -11.26 11.10
CA GLY A 440 -7.16 -11.33 11.80
C GLY A 440 -6.76 -12.76 12.18
N LEU A 441 -7.72 -13.58 12.61
CA LEU A 441 -7.47 -14.96 13.04
C LEU A 441 -6.81 -15.82 11.95
N VAL A 442 -7.13 -15.57 10.68
CA VAL A 442 -6.66 -16.35 9.51
C VAL A 442 -5.75 -15.57 8.55
N SER A 443 -5.39 -14.33 8.89
CA SER A 443 -4.56 -13.44 8.05
C SER A 443 -3.16 -13.98 7.67
N HIS A 444 -2.68 -14.97 8.43
CA HIS A 444 -1.40 -15.66 8.22
C HIS A 444 -1.50 -16.86 7.26
N LEU A 445 -2.71 -17.25 6.86
CA LEU A 445 -2.94 -18.31 5.87
C LEU A 445 -2.86 -17.73 4.44
N ASN A 446 -2.83 -18.61 3.44
CA ASN A 446 -2.99 -18.26 2.03
C ASN A 446 -4.46 -17.92 1.70
N LEU A 447 -4.98 -16.92 2.40
CA LEU A 447 -6.33 -16.39 2.29
C LEU A 447 -6.24 -14.87 2.28
N ASP A 448 -6.96 -14.26 1.34
CA ASP A 448 -7.07 -12.81 1.28
C ASP A 448 -7.94 -12.31 2.43
N THR A 449 -7.40 -11.30 3.12
CA THR A 449 -8.00 -10.64 4.28
C THR A 449 -7.72 -9.15 4.19
N LEU A 450 -8.65 -8.32 4.65
CA LEU A 450 -8.55 -6.87 4.75
C LEU A 450 -7.95 -6.44 6.08
N ALA A 451 -6.92 -5.61 6.05
CA ALA A 451 -6.33 -5.00 7.23
C ALA A 451 -7.34 -4.13 8.01
N TYR A 452 -7.04 -3.91 9.29
CA TYR A 452 -7.89 -3.21 10.24
C TYR A 452 -7.11 -2.21 11.08
N ARG A 453 -7.70 -1.04 11.32
CA ARG A 453 -7.27 -0.08 12.35
C ARG A 453 -8.47 0.71 12.88
N PRO A 454 -8.66 0.85 14.20
CA PRO A 454 -9.74 1.67 14.73
C PRO A 454 -9.42 3.16 14.58
N SER A 455 -10.45 3.99 14.47
CA SER A 455 -10.34 5.45 14.40
C SER A 455 -11.60 6.14 14.92
N VAL A 456 -11.46 7.38 15.38
CA VAL A 456 -12.58 8.30 15.56
C VAL A 456 -12.72 9.16 14.31
N VAL A 457 -13.94 9.35 13.83
CA VAL A 457 -14.24 10.19 12.66
C VAL A 457 -15.00 11.44 13.09
N PHE A 458 -14.65 12.58 12.50
CA PHE A 458 -15.39 13.84 12.55
C PHE A 458 -15.90 14.20 11.15
N LEU A 459 -17.13 14.70 11.07
CA LEU A 459 -17.70 15.29 9.85
C LEU A 459 -17.96 16.76 10.09
N ASP A 460 -17.37 17.62 9.25
CA ASP A 460 -17.56 19.08 9.27
C ASP A 460 -17.49 19.69 10.68
N GLY A 461 -16.57 19.16 11.50
CA GLY A 461 -16.31 19.64 12.84
C GLY A 461 -17.00 18.88 13.98
N GLU A 462 -17.99 18.02 13.73
CA GLU A 462 -18.69 17.28 14.78
C GLU A 462 -18.22 15.83 14.92
N TYR A 463 -18.12 15.35 16.17
CA TYR A 463 -17.85 13.94 16.44
C TYR A 463 -18.90 13.05 15.76
N TRP A 464 -18.44 12.15 14.92
CA TRP A 464 -19.31 11.27 14.15
C TRP A 464 -19.34 9.85 14.69
N GLY A 465 -18.24 9.33 15.23
CA GLY A 465 -18.24 8.01 15.87
C GLY A 465 -16.96 7.21 15.70
N LEU A 466 -16.99 6.01 16.27
CA LEU A 466 -15.96 4.99 16.09
C LEU A 466 -16.14 4.31 14.72
N TYR A 467 -15.05 4.24 13.96
CA TYR A 467 -14.97 3.57 12.68
C TYR A 467 -13.74 2.67 12.59
N ASN A 468 -13.88 1.63 11.77
CA ASN A 468 -12.83 0.70 11.43
C ASN A 468 -12.26 1.11 10.07
N ILE A 469 -11.04 1.61 10.02
CA ILE A 469 -10.32 1.80 8.76
C ILE A 469 -10.02 0.41 8.21
N ARG A 470 -10.44 0.15 6.97
CA ARG A 470 -10.21 -1.11 6.24
C ARG A 470 -9.64 -0.85 4.86
N GLU A 471 -8.93 -1.83 4.34
CA GLU A 471 -8.70 -1.97 2.91
C GLU A 471 -10.02 -2.23 2.17
N ARG A 472 -10.00 -2.15 0.84
CA ARG A 472 -11.11 -2.51 -0.03
C ARG A 472 -10.65 -3.56 -1.02
N TYR A 473 -11.41 -4.64 -1.22
CA TYR A 473 -11.19 -5.50 -2.37
C TYR A 473 -11.60 -4.78 -3.66
N ASP A 474 -10.62 -4.57 -4.52
CA ASP A 474 -10.73 -4.08 -5.89
C ASP A 474 -9.41 -4.38 -6.62
N SER A 475 -9.32 -3.93 -7.86
CA SER A 475 -8.13 -4.10 -8.69
C SER A 475 -6.89 -3.38 -8.12
N GLU A 476 -7.05 -2.29 -7.36
CA GLU A 476 -5.93 -1.62 -6.67
C GLU A 476 -5.42 -2.40 -5.44
N TYR A 477 -6.30 -3.11 -4.71
CA TYR A 477 -5.87 -4.06 -3.68
C TYR A 477 -5.03 -5.20 -4.27
N LEU A 478 -5.51 -5.82 -5.34
CA LEU A 478 -4.80 -6.93 -5.97
C LEU A 478 -3.45 -6.48 -6.56
N LYS A 479 -3.42 -5.30 -7.19
CA LYS A 479 -2.18 -4.67 -7.66
C LYS A 479 -1.19 -4.40 -6.52
N SER A 480 -1.65 -3.83 -5.41
CA SER A 480 -0.76 -3.46 -4.29
C SER A 480 -0.20 -4.66 -3.53
N HIS A 481 -1.01 -5.72 -3.36
CA HIS A 481 -0.61 -6.93 -2.63
C HIS A 481 0.18 -7.93 -3.49
N TYR A 482 -0.22 -8.12 -4.75
CA TYR A 482 0.31 -9.17 -5.62
C TYR A 482 1.18 -8.65 -6.78
N ASN A 483 1.38 -7.33 -6.86
CA ASN A 483 2.12 -6.67 -7.96
C ASN A 483 1.57 -7.04 -9.34
N LEU A 484 0.24 -7.05 -9.46
CA LEU A 484 -0.47 -7.41 -10.68
C LEU A 484 -0.68 -6.20 -11.59
N ASP A 485 -0.79 -6.49 -12.89
CA ASP A 485 -1.50 -5.63 -13.82
C ASP A 485 -3.00 -5.62 -13.44
N LYS A 486 -3.52 -4.44 -13.12
CA LYS A 486 -4.88 -4.28 -12.60
C LYS A 486 -5.94 -4.57 -13.66
N ASP A 487 -5.64 -4.36 -14.94
CA ASP A 487 -6.57 -4.56 -16.06
C ASP A 487 -6.80 -6.06 -16.35
N LYS A 488 -5.92 -6.91 -15.80
CA LYS A 488 -6.00 -8.37 -15.84
C LYS A 488 -6.63 -8.97 -14.59
N ALA A 489 -6.88 -8.17 -13.56
CA ALA A 489 -7.54 -8.63 -12.34
C ALA A 489 -9.05 -8.75 -12.56
N VAL A 490 -9.63 -9.87 -12.13
CA VAL A 490 -11.08 -10.11 -12.16
C VAL A 490 -11.55 -10.40 -10.76
N ILE A 491 -12.59 -9.71 -10.31
CA ILE A 491 -13.31 -10.00 -9.06
C ILE A 491 -14.78 -10.22 -9.39
N LEU A 492 -15.35 -11.31 -8.89
CA LEU A 492 -16.76 -11.66 -9.04
C LEU A 492 -17.42 -11.70 -7.66
N ASP A 493 -18.63 -11.15 -7.57
CA ASP A 493 -19.57 -11.44 -6.47
C ASP A 493 -20.56 -12.50 -6.94
N VAL A 494 -20.71 -13.59 -6.18
CA VAL A 494 -21.51 -14.74 -6.59
C VAL A 494 -22.81 -14.80 -5.79
N TRP A 495 -23.92 -14.57 -6.48
CA TRP A 495 -25.28 -14.77 -5.94
C TRP A 495 -26.13 -15.51 -6.96
N ASN A 496 -26.13 -16.84 -6.90
CA ASN A 496 -26.64 -17.77 -7.92
C ASN A 496 -25.92 -17.65 -9.27
N TYR A 497 -25.93 -16.45 -9.84
CA TYR A 497 -25.14 -16.06 -10.98
C TYR A 497 -24.01 -15.10 -10.55
N PRO A 498 -22.75 -15.37 -10.88
CA PRO A 498 -21.66 -14.44 -10.67
C PRO A 498 -21.86 -13.12 -11.42
N SER A 499 -21.54 -12.03 -10.74
CA SER A 499 -21.54 -10.66 -11.24
C SER A 499 -20.11 -10.12 -11.22
N VAL A 500 -19.67 -9.50 -12.32
CA VAL A 500 -18.35 -8.89 -12.42
C VAL A 500 -18.32 -7.60 -11.59
N GLN A 501 -17.43 -7.52 -10.62
CA GLN A 501 -17.16 -6.32 -9.82
C GLN A 501 -15.93 -5.58 -10.33
N GLU A 502 -14.91 -6.33 -10.77
CA GLU A 502 -13.71 -5.83 -11.45
C GLU A 502 -13.42 -6.77 -12.63
N GLY A 503 -13.00 -6.24 -13.77
CA GLY A 503 -12.79 -6.99 -15.02
C GLY A 503 -13.83 -6.66 -16.09
N GLU A 504 -13.88 -7.48 -17.14
CA GLU A 504 -14.72 -7.23 -18.32
C GLU A 504 -16.01 -8.06 -18.29
N PRO A 505 -17.12 -7.56 -18.86
CA PRO A 505 -18.33 -8.37 -19.05
C PRO A 505 -18.02 -9.66 -19.81
N GLY A 506 -18.40 -10.81 -19.24
CA GLY A 506 -18.12 -12.14 -19.78
C GLY A 506 -16.99 -12.88 -19.07
N ASP A 507 -16.19 -12.21 -18.24
CA ASP A 507 -15.15 -12.86 -17.43
C ASP A 507 -15.73 -13.88 -16.44
N GLU A 508 -16.99 -13.71 -16.02
CA GLU A 508 -17.71 -14.63 -15.14
C GLU A 508 -17.97 -16.01 -15.77
N LYS A 509 -17.99 -16.08 -17.11
CA LYS A 509 -18.22 -17.33 -17.86
C LYS A 509 -17.11 -18.34 -17.64
N ALA A 510 -15.88 -17.90 -17.41
CA ALA A 510 -14.76 -18.79 -17.14
C ALA A 510 -15.00 -19.57 -15.83
N TYR A 511 -15.47 -18.90 -14.77
CA TYR A 511 -15.82 -19.56 -13.51
C TYR A 511 -16.96 -20.57 -13.68
N GLN A 512 -18.04 -20.15 -14.37
CA GLN A 512 -19.18 -21.03 -14.63
C GLN A 512 -18.79 -22.26 -15.44
N ARG A 513 -18.12 -22.08 -16.58
CA ARG A 513 -17.76 -23.15 -17.51
C ARG A 513 -16.70 -24.10 -16.93
N ASP A 514 -15.60 -23.55 -16.43
CA ASP A 514 -14.39 -24.34 -16.12
C ASP A 514 -14.47 -25.06 -14.77
N ILE A 515 -15.36 -24.61 -13.87
CA ILE A 515 -15.56 -25.21 -12.55
C ILE A 515 -16.97 -25.78 -12.43
N ILE A 516 -18.00 -24.93 -12.49
CA ILE A 516 -19.37 -25.33 -12.12
C ILE A 516 -19.97 -26.31 -13.12
N GLU A 517 -19.97 -25.98 -14.42
CA GLU A 517 -20.52 -26.84 -15.48
C GLU A 517 -19.68 -28.09 -15.71
N TYR A 518 -18.35 -27.96 -15.61
CA TYR A 518 -17.44 -29.09 -15.69
C TYR A 518 -17.75 -30.13 -14.61
N LEU A 519 -17.96 -29.71 -13.35
CA LEU A 519 -18.30 -30.62 -12.25
C LEU A 519 -19.73 -31.17 -12.31
N LYS A 520 -20.66 -30.49 -12.99
CA LYS A 520 -22.00 -31.04 -13.24
C LYS A 520 -21.99 -32.19 -14.25
N THR A 521 -20.96 -32.27 -15.09
CA THR A 521 -20.88 -33.23 -16.20
C THR A 521 -19.76 -34.27 -16.05
N ASN A 522 -18.85 -34.10 -15.09
CA ASN A 522 -17.73 -35.00 -14.83
C ASN A 522 -17.68 -35.39 -13.35
N SER A 523 -17.45 -36.67 -13.05
CA SER A 523 -17.40 -37.13 -11.66
C SER A 523 -16.10 -36.69 -10.99
N ILE A 524 -16.22 -36.02 -9.85
CA ILE A 524 -15.08 -35.59 -9.04
C ILE A 524 -14.31 -36.75 -8.39
N THR A 525 -14.92 -37.94 -8.34
CA THR A 525 -14.23 -39.17 -7.89
C THR A 525 -13.16 -39.64 -8.87
N ASP A 526 -13.22 -39.18 -10.12
CA ASP A 526 -12.23 -39.53 -11.13
C ASP A 526 -10.98 -38.66 -10.96
N LYS A 527 -9.81 -39.31 -10.90
CA LYS A 527 -8.52 -38.62 -10.72
C LYS A 527 -8.31 -37.52 -11.75
N ALA A 528 -8.61 -37.77 -13.03
CA ALA A 528 -8.45 -36.79 -14.10
C ALA A 528 -9.31 -35.54 -13.91
N THR A 529 -10.54 -35.70 -13.41
CA THR A 529 -11.43 -34.57 -13.09
C THR A 529 -10.83 -33.70 -11.99
N TYR A 530 -10.34 -34.32 -10.91
CA TYR A 530 -9.75 -33.58 -9.80
C TYR A 530 -8.43 -32.89 -10.20
N GLU A 531 -7.56 -33.55 -10.98
CA GLU A 531 -6.37 -32.92 -11.54
C GLU A 531 -6.71 -31.72 -12.43
N ASN A 532 -7.78 -31.81 -13.26
CA ASN A 532 -8.23 -30.67 -14.05
C ASN A 532 -8.69 -29.51 -13.16
N ILE A 533 -9.48 -29.78 -12.12
CA ILE A 533 -9.95 -28.72 -11.18
C ILE A 533 -8.79 -28.04 -10.45
N LYS A 534 -7.74 -28.76 -10.08
CA LYS A 534 -6.52 -28.17 -9.49
C LYS A 534 -5.85 -27.13 -10.38
N THR A 535 -6.07 -27.18 -11.70
CA THR A 535 -5.60 -26.15 -12.65
C THR A 535 -6.53 -24.95 -12.77
N LYS A 536 -7.76 -25.03 -12.26
CA LYS A 536 -8.79 -23.97 -12.40
C LYS A 536 -8.98 -23.15 -11.13
N MET A 537 -8.76 -23.75 -9.97
CA MET A 537 -8.91 -23.10 -8.68
C MET A 537 -7.80 -23.48 -7.72
N ASP A 538 -7.52 -22.59 -6.78
CA ASP A 538 -6.60 -22.86 -5.69
C ASP A 538 -7.32 -23.65 -4.58
N ILE A 539 -7.03 -24.96 -4.49
CA ILE A 539 -7.68 -25.88 -3.54
C ILE A 539 -7.37 -25.51 -2.09
N ASP A 540 -6.14 -25.10 -1.78
CA ASP A 540 -5.73 -24.80 -0.41
C ASP A 540 -6.42 -23.52 0.07
N ASN A 541 -6.46 -22.51 -0.80
CA ASN A 541 -7.22 -21.27 -0.53
C ASN A 541 -8.71 -21.57 -0.32
N PHE A 542 -9.33 -22.39 -1.19
CA PHE A 542 -10.73 -22.77 -1.06
C PHE A 542 -11.02 -23.53 0.25
N ILE A 543 -10.16 -24.49 0.62
CA ILE A 543 -10.31 -25.25 1.87
C ILE A 543 -10.21 -24.29 3.07
N ASN A 544 -9.18 -23.44 3.12
CA ASN A 544 -8.99 -22.48 4.22
C ASN A 544 -10.17 -21.50 4.33
N TYR A 545 -10.70 -21.01 3.20
CA TYR A 545 -11.89 -20.16 3.16
C TYR A 545 -13.11 -20.85 3.78
N ASN A 546 -13.42 -22.08 3.34
CA ASN A 546 -14.58 -22.83 3.88
C ASN A 546 -14.38 -23.21 5.34
N VAL A 547 -13.17 -23.62 5.74
CA VAL A 547 -12.85 -23.92 7.15
C VAL A 547 -13.08 -22.68 8.02
N ALA A 548 -12.66 -21.50 7.59
CA ALA A 548 -12.88 -20.25 8.31
C ALA A 548 -14.38 -19.94 8.46
N GLU A 549 -15.13 -19.85 7.36
CA GLU A 549 -16.57 -19.52 7.38
C GLU A 549 -17.40 -20.51 8.21
N ILE A 550 -17.13 -21.81 8.05
CA ILE A 550 -17.82 -22.85 8.82
C ILE A 550 -17.44 -22.74 10.30
N TYR A 551 -16.17 -22.47 10.64
CA TYR A 551 -15.77 -22.31 12.04
C TYR A 551 -16.45 -21.09 12.67
N TYR A 552 -16.49 -19.97 11.96
CA TYR A 552 -17.15 -18.74 12.38
C TYR A 552 -18.64 -18.92 12.60
N GLY A 553 -19.23 -19.93 11.97
CA GLY A 553 -20.66 -20.16 12.01
C GLY A 553 -21.42 -19.00 11.37
N ASN A 554 -20.87 -18.48 10.28
CA ASN A 554 -21.50 -17.43 9.49
C ASN A 554 -22.76 -17.98 8.80
N VAL A 555 -23.91 -17.42 9.12
CA VAL A 555 -25.22 -17.86 8.60
C VAL A 555 -25.66 -17.11 7.34
N ASP A 556 -24.98 -16.01 7.01
CA ASP A 556 -25.20 -15.21 5.79
C ASP A 556 -24.29 -15.66 4.63
N TRP A 557 -23.78 -16.89 4.73
CA TRP A 557 -22.88 -17.58 3.80
C TRP A 557 -23.27 -19.07 3.78
N PRO A 558 -23.19 -19.87 2.69
CA PRO A 558 -22.52 -19.61 1.41
C PRO A 558 -23.35 -18.95 0.30
N GLY A 559 -24.66 -18.75 0.47
CA GLY A 559 -25.48 -18.15 -0.59
C GLY A 559 -25.39 -16.62 -0.69
N ASN A 560 -24.62 -15.98 0.18
CA ASN A 560 -24.28 -14.56 0.14
C ASN A 560 -22.84 -14.36 0.68
N ASN A 561 -22.30 -13.14 0.59
CA ASN A 561 -20.95 -12.76 1.02
C ASN A 561 -19.82 -13.59 0.37
N LEU A 562 -20.07 -14.10 -0.83
CA LEU A 562 -19.12 -14.91 -1.60
C LEU A 562 -18.52 -14.10 -2.74
N SER A 563 -17.23 -13.77 -2.61
CA SER A 563 -16.45 -13.11 -3.65
C SER A 563 -15.27 -13.98 -4.07
N VAL A 564 -15.02 -14.07 -5.37
CA VAL A 564 -13.88 -14.81 -5.94
C VAL A 564 -13.08 -13.91 -6.87
N TRP A 565 -11.78 -14.19 -7.01
CA TRP A 565 -10.91 -13.44 -7.90
C TRP A 565 -9.98 -14.35 -8.69
N ARG A 566 -9.49 -13.84 -9.82
CA ARG A 566 -8.41 -14.44 -10.60
C ARG A 566 -7.59 -13.37 -11.34
N TYR A 567 -6.39 -13.76 -11.77
CA TYR A 567 -5.61 -13.01 -12.74
C TYR A 567 -5.79 -13.61 -14.15
N LYS A 568 -5.99 -12.78 -15.17
CA LYS A 568 -6.10 -13.21 -16.57
C LYS A 568 -4.70 -13.40 -17.16
N THR A 569 -4.31 -14.65 -17.40
CA THR A 569 -3.07 -14.99 -18.11
C THR A 569 -3.26 -14.80 -19.62
N ASP A 570 -2.19 -14.43 -20.34
CA ASP A 570 -2.27 -14.04 -21.75
C ASP A 570 -2.78 -15.16 -22.66
N ASP A 571 -2.50 -16.41 -22.31
CA ASP A 571 -2.97 -17.61 -23.02
C ASP A 571 -4.20 -18.27 -22.38
N GLY A 572 -4.71 -17.70 -21.28
CA GLY A 572 -5.84 -18.22 -20.52
C GLY A 572 -5.58 -19.56 -19.80
N LYS A 573 -4.31 -19.96 -19.61
CA LYS A 573 -3.92 -21.22 -18.97
C LYS A 573 -3.36 -21.03 -17.56
N TYR A 574 -3.25 -22.17 -16.87
CA TYR A 574 -2.60 -22.28 -15.58
C TYR A 574 -1.08 -22.34 -15.73
N HIS A 575 -0.38 -21.46 -15.02
CA HIS A 575 1.09 -21.35 -14.99
C HIS A 575 1.60 -21.60 -13.56
N PRO A 576 1.89 -22.86 -13.18
CA PRO A 576 2.33 -23.21 -11.82
C PRO A 576 3.65 -22.55 -11.39
N GLU A 577 4.47 -22.12 -12.36
CA GLU A 577 5.72 -21.41 -12.14
C GLU A 577 5.53 -19.90 -11.88
N ALA A 578 4.34 -19.36 -12.15
CA ALA A 578 4.05 -17.96 -11.92
C ALA A 578 4.02 -17.64 -10.41
N PRO A 579 4.33 -16.39 -10.01
CA PRO A 579 4.14 -15.96 -8.63
C PRO A 579 2.72 -16.23 -8.14
N TYR A 580 2.57 -16.51 -6.84
CA TYR A 580 1.25 -16.77 -6.26
C TYR A 580 0.28 -15.62 -6.56
N GLY A 581 -0.93 -15.95 -7.02
CA GLY A 581 -1.93 -14.98 -7.46
C GLY A 581 -1.89 -14.67 -8.97
N GLN A 582 -0.81 -14.99 -9.68
CA GLN A 582 -0.61 -14.69 -11.12
C GLN A 582 -0.80 -15.91 -12.03
N ASP A 583 -1.04 -17.07 -11.44
CA ASP A 583 -1.07 -18.37 -12.11
C ASP A 583 -2.34 -18.67 -12.92
N GLY A 584 -3.34 -17.79 -12.91
CA GLY A 584 -4.60 -17.97 -13.65
C GLY A 584 -5.71 -18.73 -12.90
N ARG A 585 -5.47 -19.19 -11.67
CA ARG A 585 -6.47 -19.91 -10.85
C ARG A 585 -7.43 -18.97 -10.12
N TRP A 586 -8.67 -19.42 -9.92
CA TRP A 586 -9.66 -18.79 -9.06
C TRP A 586 -9.34 -18.97 -7.56
N ARG A 587 -9.58 -17.90 -6.78
CA ARG A 587 -9.37 -17.82 -5.33
C ARG A 587 -10.55 -17.12 -4.67
N TRP A 588 -10.79 -17.41 -3.39
CA TRP A 588 -11.87 -16.83 -2.58
C TRP A 588 -11.33 -15.72 -1.69
N LEU A 589 -12.12 -14.65 -1.59
CA LEU A 589 -11.87 -13.51 -0.72
C LEU A 589 -12.72 -13.65 0.53
N LEU A 590 -12.11 -13.55 1.71
CA LEU A 590 -12.88 -13.50 2.96
C LEU A 590 -13.51 -12.12 3.12
N ARG A 591 -14.85 -12.04 3.13
CA ARG A 591 -15.61 -10.79 3.06
C ARG A 591 -16.83 -10.85 3.96
N ASP A 592 -17.15 -9.73 4.61
CA ASP A 592 -18.41 -9.51 5.37
C ASP A 592 -18.71 -10.63 6.37
N THR A 593 -17.75 -10.88 7.26
CA THR A 593 -17.84 -12.02 8.19
C THR A 593 -18.64 -11.72 9.45
N ASP A 594 -19.14 -10.49 9.65
CA ASP A 594 -19.71 -10.04 10.92
C ASP A 594 -20.94 -10.83 11.41
N PHE A 595 -21.62 -11.61 10.56
CA PHE A 595 -22.64 -12.56 11.01
C PHE A 595 -22.09 -13.80 11.74
N GLY A 596 -20.77 -13.98 11.82
CA GLY A 596 -20.10 -15.03 12.58
C GLY A 596 -19.93 -14.75 14.08
N PHE A 597 -19.35 -15.72 14.81
CA PHE A 597 -19.04 -15.62 16.25
C PHE A 597 -20.24 -15.27 17.16
N GLY A 598 -21.46 -15.55 16.70
CA GLY A 598 -22.68 -15.40 17.48
C GLY A 598 -23.31 -14.02 17.52
N LEU A 599 -23.24 -13.29 16.40
CA LEU A 599 -24.10 -12.14 16.19
C LEU A 599 -25.59 -12.56 16.31
N PHE A 600 -26.37 -11.82 17.11
CA PHE A 600 -27.79 -12.06 17.43
C PHE A 600 -28.16 -13.33 18.21
N GLN A 601 -27.30 -14.37 18.26
CA GLN A 601 -27.62 -15.63 18.94
C GLN A 601 -26.48 -16.14 19.85
N MET A 602 -26.69 -16.03 21.17
CA MET A 602 -25.70 -16.37 22.20
C MET A 602 -25.27 -17.86 22.26
N LYS A 603 -26.02 -18.78 21.61
CA LYS A 603 -25.71 -20.23 21.56
C LYS A 603 -25.37 -20.74 20.15
N SER A 604 -25.08 -19.83 19.22
CA SER A 604 -24.67 -20.12 17.84
C SER A 604 -23.43 -21.02 17.73
N TYR A 605 -22.59 -21.12 18.77
CA TYR A 605 -21.43 -22.01 18.78
C TYR A 605 -21.77 -23.49 18.55
N ALA A 606 -23.02 -23.90 18.84
CA ALA A 606 -23.51 -25.26 18.63
C ALA A 606 -24.15 -25.49 17.24
N PHE A 607 -24.31 -24.45 16.41
CA PHE A 607 -24.94 -24.58 15.09
C PHE A 607 -24.08 -25.42 14.14
N ASP A 608 -24.67 -26.41 13.47
CA ASP A 608 -23.95 -27.27 12.52
C ASP A 608 -23.79 -26.60 11.16
N SER A 609 -22.87 -25.64 11.11
CA SER A 609 -22.54 -24.87 9.91
C SER A 609 -21.96 -25.74 8.79
N LEU A 610 -21.41 -26.92 9.10
CA LEU A 610 -20.87 -27.84 8.10
C LEU A 610 -22.01 -28.56 7.37
N ALA A 611 -22.99 -29.07 8.10
CA ALA A 611 -24.21 -29.62 7.53
C ALA A 611 -24.98 -28.57 6.72
N PHE A 612 -25.02 -27.32 7.22
CA PHE A 612 -25.61 -26.18 6.52
C PHE A 612 -24.89 -25.87 5.20
N ALA A 613 -23.57 -25.68 5.22
CA ALA A 613 -22.77 -25.35 4.03
C ALA A 613 -22.72 -26.47 2.96
N THR A 614 -23.32 -27.62 3.24
CA THR A 614 -23.37 -28.78 2.33
C THR A 614 -24.81 -29.22 2.01
N GLY A 615 -25.81 -28.50 2.52
CA GLY A 615 -27.23 -28.79 2.29
C GLY A 615 -27.69 -30.14 2.81
N ASP A 616 -27.14 -30.58 3.94
CA ASP A 616 -27.59 -31.79 4.64
C ASP A 616 -28.75 -31.50 5.60
N VAL A 617 -28.86 -30.24 6.04
CA VAL A 617 -30.01 -29.73 6.78
C VAL A 617 -30.70 -28.66 5.94
N PRO A 618 -32.02 -28.75 5.70
CA PRO A 618 -32.77 -27.65 5.11
C PRO A 618 -32.89 -26.52 6.16
N GLU A 619 -32.46 -25.32 5.79
CA GLU A 619 -32.75 -24.11 6.58
C GLU A 619 -34.24 -23.78 6.41
N VAL A 620 -34.91 -23.39 7.50
CA VAL A 620 -36.27 -22.89 7.47
C VAL A 620 -36.25 -21.49 8.08
N GLY A 621 -36.63 -20.47 7.31
CA GLY A 621 -36.72 -19.09 7.81
C GLY A 621 -35.83 -18.08 7.07
N THR A 622 -35.26 -17.12 7.79
CA THR A 622 -34.67 -15.89 7.21
C THR A 622 -33.42 -16.11 6.36
N PHE A 623 -32.73 -17.24 6.47
CA PHE A 623 -31.49 -17.53 5.75
C PHE A 623 -31.64 -18.70 4.75
N GLU A 624 -32.86 -19.05 4.33
CA GLU A 624 -33.10 -20.17 3.41
C GLU A 624 -32.29 -20.04 2.10
N TYR A 625 -32.12 -18.82 1.58
CA TYR A 625 -31.32 -18.53 0.39
C TYR A 625 -29.84 -18.93 0.53
N ALA A 626 -29.29 -18.92 1.76
CA ALA A 626 -27.89 -19.17 2.01
C ALA A 626 -27.50 -20.65 1.82
N ASN A 627 -28.48 -21.55 1.75
CA ASN A 627 -28.31 -23.00 1.61
C ASN A 627 -29.07 -23.54 0.38
N GLU A 628 -29.22 -22.72 -0.66
CA GLU A 628 -29.79 -23.18 -1.92
C GLU A 628 -28.85 -24.15 -2.65
N PRO A 629 -29.38 -25.05 -3.52
CA PRO A 629 -28.57 -26.06 -4.20
C PRO A 629 -27.36 -25.51 -4.96
N TRP A 630 -27.43 -24.29 -5.51
CA TRP A 630 -26.31 -23.67 -6.22
C TRP A 630 -25.19 -23.24 -5.26
N ALA A 631 -25.54 -22.77 -4.05
CA ALA A 631 -24.60 -22.20 -3.09
C ALA A 631 -23.72 -23.29 -2.47
N VAL A 632 -24.33 -24.41 -2.11
CA VAL A 632 -23.63 -25.54 -1.49
C VAL A 632 -22.97 -26.48 -2.49
N PHE A 633 -23.28 -26.33 -3.79
CA PHE A 633 -22.89 -27.28 -4.85
C PHE A 633 -21.39 -27.60 -4.85
N LEU A 634 -20.53 -26.56 -4.81
CA LEU A 634 -19.10 -26.74 -5.02
C LEU A 634 -18.45 -27.52 -3.87
N LEU A 635 -18.64 -27.07 -2.61
CA LEU A 635 -18.11 -27.77 -1.44
C LEU A 635 -18.69 -29.18 -1.33
N LYS A 636 -20.02 -29.31 -1.46
CA LYS A 636 -20.71 -30.62 -1.41
C LYS A 636 -20.15 -31.60 -2.44
N THR A 637 -19.88 -31.12 -3.65
CA THR A 637 -19.32 -31.94 -4.73
C THR A 637 -17.89 -32.35 -4.40
N LEU A 638 -17.01 -31.39 -4.07
CA LEU A 638 -15.60 -31.66 -3.81
C LEU A 638 -15.37 -32.63 -2.64
N LEU A 639 -16.23 -32.61 -1.61
CA LEU A 639 -16.18 -33.55 -0.49
C LEU A 639 -16.41 -35.02 -0.89
N ASN A 640 -16.91 -35.31 -2.08
CA ASN A 640 -17.02 -36.69 -2.57
C ASN A 640 -15.66 -37.29 -2.98
N ASN A 641 -14.68 -36.45 -3.32
CA ASN A 641 -13.32 -36.90 -3.60
C ASN A 641 -12.54 -37.12 -2.29
N SER A 642 -11.91 -38.29 -2.14
CA SER A 642 -11.21 -38.66 -0.90
C SER A 642 -9.97 -37.83 -0.62
N GLU A 643 -9.22 -37.40 -1.64
CA GLU A 643 -8.04 -36.55 -1.48
C GLU A 643 -8.47 -35.18 -0.93
N PHE A 644 -9.41 -34.52 -1.61
CA PHE A 644 -9.97 -33.24 -1.16
C PHE A 644 -10.58 -33.35 0.24
N ARG A 645 -11.40 -34.38 0.49
CA ARG A 645 -12.11 -34.54 1.76
C ARG A 645 -11.15 -34.75 2.93
N ASN A 646 -10.14 -35.60 2.77
CA ASN A 646 -9.16 -35.83 3.83
C ASN A 646 -8.35 -34.55 4.08
N GLN A 647 -7.97 -33.83 3.02
CA GLN A 647 -7.30 -32.54 3.15
C GLN A 647 -8.19 -31.50 3.85
N PHE A 648 -9.48 -31.43 3.54
CA PHE A 648 -10.43 -30.55 4.19
C PHE A 648 -10.55 -30.85 5.70
N ILE A 649 -10.74 -32.12 6.07
CA ILE A 649 -10.87 -32.53 7.48
C ILE A 649 -9.57 -32.24 8.25
N ASN A 650 -8.41 -32.57 7.66
CA ASN A 650 -7.11 -32.30 8.26
C ASN A 650 -6.83 -30.81 8.39
N SER A 651 -7.13 -30.00 7.37
CA SER A 651 -6.96 -28.54 7.44
C SER A 651 -7.87 -27.94 8.51
N TYR A 652 -9.10 -28.45 8.65
CA TYR A 652 -9.98 -28.03 9.74
C TYR A 652 -9.37 -28.38 11.11
N ALA A 653 -8.89 -29.62 11.29
CA ALA A 653 -8.22 -30.03 12.53
C ALA A 653 -6.97 -29.16 12.82
N ASP A 654 -6.14 -28.92 11.80
CA ASP A 654 -4.96 -28.07 11.87
C ASP A 654 -5.33 -26.67 12.41
N GLN A 655 -6.36 -26.03 11.83
CA GLN A 655 -6.79 -24.70 12.24
C GLN A 655 -7.43 -24.68 13.64
N ILE A 656 -8.16 -25.73 14.05
CA ILE A 656 -8.69 -25.84 15.43
C ILE A 656 -7.55 -25.95 16.46
N ASN A 657 -6.47 -26.65 16.11
CA ASN A 657 -5.31 -26.80 16.99
C ASN A 657 -4.37 -25.57 16.98
N THR A 658 -4.58 -24.61 16.08
CA THR A 658 -3.71 -23.43 15.88
C THR A 658 -4.52 -22.12 15.88
N SER A 659 -4.97 -21.68 14.71
CA SER A 659 -5.70 -20.43 14.48
C SER A 659 -6.88 -20.23 15.42
N PHE A 660 -7.63 -21.28 15.69
CA PHE A 660 -8.86 -21.23 16.47
C PHE A 660 -8.71 -21.81 17.88
N GLN A 661 -7.47 -21.97 18.35
CA GLN A 661 -7.19 -22.38 19.71
C GLN A 661 -7.79 -21.34 20.69
N PRO A 662 -8.63 -21.73 21.67
CA PRO A 662 -9.38 -20.79 22.48
C PRO A 662 -8.56 -19.73 23.21
N ALA A 663 -7.39 -20.07 23.76
CA ALA A 663 -6.55 -19.08 24.45
C ALA A 663 -6.10 -17.99 23.48
N ARG A 664 -5.60 -18.35 22.29
CA ARG A 664 -5.25 -17.40 21.24
C ARG A 664 -6.43 -16.53 20.83
N VAL A 665 -7.60 -17.13 20.58
CA VAL A 665 -8.78 -16.37 20.15
C VAL A 665 -9.21 -15.36 21.22
N ASN A 666 -9.18 -15.75 22.50
CA ASN A 666 -9.46 -14.82 23.60
C ASN A 666 -8.40 -13.73 23.73
N ASP A 667 -7.11 -14.04 23.53
CA ASP A 667 -6.04 -13.03 23.52
C ASP A 667 -6.26 -11.99 22.41
N GLU A 668 -6.70 -12.41 21.22
CA GLU A 668 -7.05 -11.49 20.14
C GLU A 668 -8.29 -10.65 20.49
N ILE A 669 -9.35 -11.26 21.06
CA ILE A 669 -10.52 -10.53 21.56
C ILE A 669 -10.11 -9.43 22.54
N ASP A 670 -9.16 -9.73 23.44
CA ASP A 670 -8.69 -8.79 24.46
C ASP A 670 -7.89 -7.63 23.86
N LYS A 671 -7.07 -7.90 22.82
CA LYS A 671 -6.39 -6.85 22.05
C LYS A 671 -7.38 -5.92 21.36
N PHE A 672 -8.39 -6.47 20.69
CA PHE A 672 -9.42 -5.67 20.03
C PHE A 672 -10.23 -4.84 21.03
N LYS A 673 -10.62 -5.45 22.16
CA LYS A 673 -11.31 -4.74 23.25
C LYS A 673 -10.49 -3.55 23.74
N ALA A 674 -9.24 -3.80 24.15
CA ALA A 674 -8.35 -2.75 24.66
C ALA A 674 -8.09 -1.66 23.61
N GLY A 675 -8.10 -2.01 22.32
CA GLY A 675 -7.90 -1.06 21.23
C GLY A 675 -9.03 -0.04 21.04
N ILE A 676 -10.24 -0.29 21.54
CA ILE A 676 -11.39 0.62 21.30
C ILE A 676 -12.20 1.00 22.55
N GLU A 677 -11.96 0.37 23.71
CA GLU A 677 -12.82 0.50 24.89
C GLU A 677 -13.05 1.96 25.34
N ASP A 678 -12.05 2.83 25.20
CA ASP A 678 -12.16 4.26 25.57
C ASP A 678 -13.12 5.05 24.66
N ALA A 679 -13.31 4.61 23.40
CA ALA A 679 -14.18 5.27 22.42
C ALA A 679 -15.62 4.75 22.45
N ILE A 680 -15.86 3.61 23.11
CA ILE A 680 -17.17 2.93 23.10
C ILE A 680 -18.27 3.77 23.75
N GLN A 681 -17.97 4.49 24.83
CA GLN A 681 -18.94 5.36 25.50
C GLN A 681 -19.39 6.50 24.58
N GLU A 682 -18.45 7.26 24.00
CA GLU A 682 -18.79 8.41 23.12
C GLU A 682 -19.52 7.94 21.84
N ASN A 683 -19.15 6.77 21.30
CA ASN A 683 -19.88 6.15 20.20
C ASN A 683 -21.32 5.75 20.58
N GLY A 684 -21.50 5.16 21.77
CA GLY A 684 -22.80 4.80 22.32
C GLY A 684 -23.68 6.03 22.59
N ASP A 685 -23.09 7.11 23.10
CA ASP A 685 -23.78 8.37 23.34
C ASP A 685 -24.23 9.03 22.03
N ARG A 686 -23.40 8.99 20.98
CA ARG A 686 -23.75 9.54 19.66
C ARG A 686 -24.88 8.78 18.96
N TRP A 687 -24.81 7.46 18.94
CA TRP A 687 -25.66 6.63 18.08
C TRP A 687 -26.80 5.95 18.83
N ARG A 688 -26.70 5.80 20.16
CA ARG A 688 -27.71 5.15 21.01
C ARG A 688 -28.01 3.70 20.61
N ARG A 689 -27.04 3.00 19.98
CA ARG A 689 -27.21 1.63 19.49
C ARG A 689 -26.38 0.58 20.23
N LEU A 690 -25.44 1.02 21.06
CA LEU A 690 -24.54 0.17 21.80
C LEU A 690 -24.36 0.77 23.18
N ASN A 691 -24.68 0.00 24.21
CA ASN A 691 -24.59 0.44 25.59
C ASN A 691 -23.23 0.07 26.17
N ALA A 692 -22.38 1.06 26.40
CA ALA A 692 -21.16 0.86 27.18
C ALA A 692 -21.48 0.40 28.61
N LYS A 693 -22.53 0.98 29.21
CA LYS A 693 -23.05 0.67 30.55
C LYS A 693 -24.58 0.79 30.54
N THR A 694 -25.25 0.09 31.46
CA THR A 694 -26.69 0.24 31.69
C THR A 694 -27.02 0.08 33.18
N THR A 695 -28.10 0.73 33.63
CA THR A 695 -28.70 0.52 34.96
C THR A 695 -29.87 -0.47 34.93
N TYR A 696 -30.29 -0.93 33.75
CA TYR A 696 -31.42 -1.83 33.56
C TYR A 696 -30.92 -3.26 33.29
N PRO A 697 -31.23 -4.25 34.17
CA PRO A 697 -30.73 -5.62 34.02
C PRO A 697 -31.13 -6.34 32.72
N SER A 698 -32.14 -5.85 32.00
CA SER A 698 -32.62 -6.42 30.73
C SER A 698 -31.84 -5.93 29.50
N GLU A 699 -31.03 -4.88 29.62
CA GLU A 699 -30.27 -4.33 28.49
C GLU A 699 -28.89 -5.00 28.38
N LEU A 700 -28.49 -5.31 27.15
CA LEU A 700 -27.15 -5.82 26.89
C LEU A 700 -26.13 -4.69 27.00
N THR A 701 -25.05 -4.95 27.72
CA THR A 701 -23.85 -4.09 27.72
C THR A 701 -22.83 -4.60 26.72
N TRP A 702 -21.93 -3.73 26.28
CA TRP A 702 -20.82 -4.09 25.41
C TRP A 702 -19.95 -5.21 25.99
N ASP A 703 -19.66 -5.18 27.30
CA ASP A 703 -18.94 -6.26 27.99
C ASP A 703 -19.68 -7.61 27.95
N MET A 704 -21.01 -7.60 28.05
CA MET A 704 -21.83 -8.82 27.89
C MET A 704 -21.77 -9.36 26.46
N ASN A 705 -21.76 -8.47 25.44
CA ASN A 705 -21.60 -8.87 24.05
C ASN A 705 -20.20 -9.48 23.81
N ILE A 706 -19.14 -8.89 24.36
CA ILE A 706 -17.78 -9.46 24.32
C ILE A 706 -17.76 -10.84 24.97
N GLN A 707 -18.41 -11.00 26.13
CA GLN A 707 -18.48 -12.30 26.79
C GLN A 707 -19.21 -13.35 25.92
N ALA A 708 -20.21 -12.95 25.12
CA ALA A 708 -20.83 -13.85 24.15
C ALA A 708 -19.84 -14.32 23.06
N VAL A 709 -18.97 -13.42 22.57
CA VAL A 709 -17.89 -13.78 21.63
C VAL A 709 -16.90 -14.76 22.26
N ARG A 710 -16.49 -14.52 23.52
CA ARG A 710 -15.61 -15.44 24.26
C ARG A 710 -16.27 -16.80 24.48
N ASN A 711 -17.56 -16.81 24.82
CA ASN A 711 -18.32 -18.05 24.96
C ASN A 711 -18.35 -18.82 23.64
N PHE A 712 -18.51 -18.14 22.50
CA PHE A 712 -18.39 -18.78 21.20
C PHE A 712 -17.00 -19.42 21.00
N ALA A 713 -15.94 -18.63 21.19
CA ALA A 713 -14.56 -19.08 21.02
C ALA A 713 -14.22 -20.33 21.88
N ASN A 714 -14.68 -20.35 23.13
CA ASN A 714 -14.39 -21.43 24.06
C ASN A 714 -15.14 -22.74 23.76
N ASN A 715 -16.36 -22.64 23.24
CA ASN A 715 -17.21 -23.82 23.05
C ASN A 715 -17.14 -24.36 21.61
N ARG A 716 -16.93 -23.50 20.60
CA ARG A 716 -17.00 -23.88 19.18
C ARG A 716 -16.12 -25.08 18.79
N PRO A 717 -14.85 -25.21 19.25
CA PRO A 717 -13.98 -26.33 18.85
C PRO A 717 -14.56 -27.73 19.10
N SER A 718 -15.19 -27.97 20.25
CA SER A 718 -15.74 -29.31 20.58
C SER A 718 -16.97 -29.66 19.73
N TYR A 719 -17.83 -28.67 19.46
CA TYR A 719 -19.00 -28.85 18.62
C TYR A 719 -18.61 -29.15 17.18
N VAL A 720 -17.69 -28.37 16.61
CA VAL A 720 -17.22 -28.58 15.23
C VAL A 720 -16.58 -29.96 15.05
N ARG A 721 -15.77 -30.44 16.00
CA ARG A 721 -15.24 -31.81 15.95
C ARG A 721 -16.37 -32.86 15.92
N SER A 722 -17.42 -32.64 16.71
CA SER A 722 -18.60 -33.52 16.73
C SER A 722 -19.37 -33.47 15.40
N HIS A 723 -19.49 -32.29 14.78
CA HIS A 723 -20.14 -32.13 13.46
C HIS A 723 -19.37 -32.86 12.36
N ILE A 724 -18.03 -32.77 12.36
CA ILE A 724 -17.17 -33.50 11.40
C ILE A 724 -17.37 -35.02 11.55
N ILE A 725 -17.32 -35.55 12.78
CA ILE A 725 -17.58 -36.97 13.04
C ILE A 725 -18.97 -37.36 12.52
N ASN A 726 -20.01 -36.61 12.90
CA ASN A 726 -21.38 -36.93 12.52
C ASN A 726 -21.59 -36.96 11.00
N LYS A 727 -20.97 -36.02 10.27
CA LYS A 727 -21.07 -35.95 8.81
C LYS A 727 -20.34 -37.08 8.09
N PHE A 728 -19.18 -37.50 8.61
CA PHE A 728 -18.30 -38.43 7.91
C PHE A 728 -18.19 -39.83 8.57
N LYS A 729 -19.02 -40.13 9.57
CA LYS A 729 -19.04 -41.44 10.25
C LYS A 729 -19.22 -42.63 9.31
N ASP A 730 -20.07 -42.50 8.29
CA ASP A 730 -20.42 -43.60 7.38
C ASP A 730 -19.28 -43.95 6.42
N ILE A 731 -18.23 -43.12 6.38
CA ILE A 731 -17.01 -43.33 5.59
C ILE A 731 -15.76 -43.49 6.47
N GLY A 732 -15.94 -43.77 7.77
CA GLY A 732 -14.86 -44.18 8.68
C GLY A 732 -14.41 -43.15 9.72
N VAL A 733 -14.95 -41.92 9.71
CA VAL A 733 -14.59 -40.87 10.67
C VAL A 733 -15.39 -41.03 11.96
N THR A 734 -14.86 -41.81 12.90
CA THR A 734 -15.65 -42.32 14.03
C THR A 734 -15.43 -41.58 15.35
N GLU A 735 -14.19 -41.20 15.64
CA GLU A 735 -13.79 -40.55 16.89
C GLU A 735 -12.60 -39.60 16.66
N THR A 736 -12.18 -38.91 17.71
CA THR A 736 -10.92 -38.16 17.71
C THR A 736 -9.76 -38.98 18.25
N ALA A 737 -8.53 -38.56 17.95
CA ALA A 737 -7.29 -39.11 18.46
C ALA A 737 -6.29 -37.97 18.70
N ASP A 738 -5.61 -38.01 19.85
CA ASP A 738 -4.55 -37.06 20.16
C ASP A 738 -3.24 -37.48 19.48
N ILE A 739 -2.56 -36.54 18.83
CA ILE A 739 -1.21 -36.72 18.28
C ILE A 739 -0.27 -35.85 19.10
N ASN A 740 0.58 -36.50 19.90
CA ASN A 740 1.60 -35.87 20.72
C ASN A 740 2.92 -35.87 19.96
N LEU A 741 3.33 -34.71 19.47
CA LEU A 741 4.58 -34.51 18.76
C LEU A 741 5.70 -34.10 19.71
N LYS A 742 6.80 -34.83 19.66
CA LYS A 742 8.03 -34.52 20.38
C LYS A 742 9.13 -34.18 19.38
N THR A 743 9.86 -33.09 19.62
CA THR A 743 11.05 -32.74 18.83
C THR A 743 12.01 -31.90 19.66
N ASN A 744 13.30 -31.99 19.37
CA ASN A 744 14.26 -31.00 19.82
C ASN A 744 14.22 -29.80 18.86
N THR A 745 13.61 -28.70 19.28
CA THR A 745 13.38 -27.52 18.43
C THR A 745 14.65 -26.80 18.01
N ALA A 746 15.79 -27.08 18.66
CA ALA A 746 17.10 -26.59 18.23
C ALA A 746 17.69 -27.40 17.06
N GLU A 747 17.17 -28.60 16.79
CA GLU A 747 17.69 -29.53 15.78
C GLU A 747 16.77 -29.66 14.55
N GLY A 748 15.49 -29.34 14.72
CA GLY A 748 14.47 -29.45 13.68
C GLY A 748 13.06 -29.27 14.23
N TYR A 749 12.10 -29.22 13.32
CA TYR A 749 10.68 -29.12 13.65
C TYR A 749 9.85 -30.12 12.84
N VAL A 750 8.60 -30.30 13.23
CA VAL A 750 7.66 -31.19 12.53
C VAL A 750 6.61 -30.35 11.82
N ARG A 751 6.36 -30.63 10.55
CA ARG A 751 5.14 -30.24 9.85
C ARG A 751 4.13 -31.36 9.98
N ILE A 752 2.92 -31.04 10.45
CA ILE A 752 1.78 -31.94 10.44
C ILE A 752 0.77 -31.41 9.44
N ASN A 753 0.47 -32.21 8.42
CA ASN A 753 -0.35 -31.84 7.27
C ASN A 753 0.13 -30.51 6.65
N SER A 754 -0.60 -29.42 6.90
CA SER A 754 -0.33 -28.09 6.35
C SER A 754 0.41 -27.15 7.32
N ILE A 755 0.53 -27.50 8.60
CA ILE A 755 1.05 -26.60 9.64
C ILE A 755 2.47 -26.99 10.08
N ASP A 756 3.37 -25.99 10.10
CA ASP A 756 4.67 -26.09 10.76
C ASP A 756 4.49 -25.93 12.26
N ILE A 757 4.95 -26.88 13.08
CA ILE A 757 4.91 -26.75 14.54
C ILE A 757 6.15 -25.96 14.99
N LYS A 758 6.00 -24.64 15.00
CA LYS A 758 7.02 -23.65 15.41
C LYS A 758 6.44 -22.66 16.40
N SER A 759 7.30 -22.00 17.17
CA SER A 759 6.89 -20.90 18.07
C SER A 759 6.31 -19.69 17.32
N THR A 760 6.60 -19.56 16.03
CA THR A 760 6.03 -18.52 15.15
C THR A 760 4.64 -18.89 14.61
N THR A 761 4.21 -20.15 14.75
CA THR A 761 2.91 -20.61 14.26
C THR A 761 1.82 -20.19 15.24
N PRO A 762 0.77 -19.46 14.81
CA PRO A 762 -0.23 -18.96 15.72
C PRO A 762 -0.91 -20.08 16.53
N GLY A 763 -0.98 -19.91 17.85
CA GLY A 763 -1.58 -20.90 18.76
C GLY A 763 -0.63 -22.03 19.22
N VAL A 764 0.59 -22.10 18.71
CA VAL A 764 1.62 -23.05 19.16
C VAL A 764 2.46 -22.44 20.29
N ILE A 765 2.29 -22.97 21.51
CA ILE A 765 2.99 -22.46 22.71
C ILE A 765 4.29 -23.25 22.98
N ASP A 766 4.23 -24.58 23.00
CA ASP A 766 5.40 -25.46 23.18
C ASP A 766 5.57 -26.35 21.95
N PRO A 767 6.33 -25.90 20.93
CA PRO A 767 6.57 -26.70 19.72
C PRO A 767 7.39 -27.98 19.99
N GLY A 768 8.13 -28.07 21.10
CA GLY A 768 8.91 -29.26 21.45
C GLY A 768 8.06 -30.39 22.04
N ASN A 769 6.88 -30.05 22.58
CA ASN A 769 5.92 -30.97 23.17
C ASN A 769 4.49 -30.62 22.77
N TRP A 770 4.24 -30.52 21.46
CA TRP A 770 2.94 -30.10 20.96
C TRP A 770 1.95 -31.26 20.91
N THR A 771 0.68 -31.00 21.22
CA THR A 771 -0.41 -31.97 21.08
C THR A 771 -1.52 -31.37 20.22
N GLY A 772 -1.96 -32.12 19.21
CA GLY A 772 -3.12 -31.77 18.38
C GLY A 772 -4.17 -32.88 18.39
N VAL A 773 -5.43 -32.50 18.28
CA VAL A 773 -6.55 -33.44 18.17
C VAL A 773 -6.93 -33.63 16.70
N TYR A 774 -6.86 -34.87 16.23
CA TYR A 774 -7.19 -35.28 14.86
C TYR A 774 -8.30 -36.34 14.88
N PHE A 775 -8.64 -36.89 13.71
CA PHE A 775 -9.76 -37.83 13.56
C PHE A 775 -9.28 -39.22 13.18
N LYS A 776 -9.89 -40.24 13.79
CA LYS A 776 -9.70 -41.64 13.37
C LYS A 776 -10.29 -41.85 11.98
N GLY A 777 -9.61 -42.64 11.14
CA GLY A 777 -10.03 -42.91 9.76
C GLY A 777 -9.71 -41.79 8.76
N VAL A 778 -8.97 -40.77 9.17
CA VAL A 778 -8.41 -39.75 8.28
C VAL A 778 -6.89 -39.80 8.37
N PRO A 779 -6.18 -40.16 7.29
CA PRO A 779 -4.72 -40.25 7.32
C PRO A 779 -4.09 -38.89 7.64
N VAL A 780 -3.15 -38.87 8.58
CA VAL A 780 -2.36 -37.69 8.94
C VAL A 780 -0.96 -37.84 8.37
N THR A 781 -0.42 -36.76 7.81
CA THR A 781 0.95 -36.73 7.27
C THR A 781 1.86 -35.91 8.17
N LEU A 782 2.98 -36.49 8.60
CA LEU A 782 4.04 -35.80 9.33
C LEU A 782 5.27 -35.69 8.43
N LYS A 783 5.93 -34.53 8.46
CA LYS A 783 7.24 -34.30 7.82
C LYS A 783 8.20 -33.69 8.82
N ALA A 784 9.35 -34.32 9.03
CA ALA A 784 10.43 -33.80 9.84
C ALA A 784 11.30 -32.88 8.99
N ILE A 785 11.49 -31.65 9.46
CA ILE A 785 12.25 -30.63 8.75
C ILE A 785 13.44 -30.23 9.63
N PRO A 786 14.68 -30.60 9.25
CA PRO A 786 15.86 -30.32 10.07
C PRO A 786 16.20 -28.84 10.08
N GLU A 787 16.67 -28.35 11.23
CA GLU A 787 17.34 -27.07 11.32
C GLU A 787 18.75 -27.14 10.71
N THR A 788 19.33 -25.96 10.50
CA THR A 788 20.69 -25.83 9.96
C THR A 788 21.71 -26.65 10.76
N GLY A 789 22.53 -27.46 10.06
CA GLY A 789 23.57 -28.28 10.68
C GLY A 789 23.07 -29.62 11.22
N TYR A 790 21.79 -29.93 11.04
CA TYR A 790 21.18 -31.21 11.38
C TYR A 790 20.61 -31.89 10.15
N LYS A 791 20.36 -33.19 10.28
CA LYS A 791 19.54 -33.94 9.35
C LYS A 791 18.57 -34.81 10.13
N PHE A 792 17.44 -35.10 9.51
CA PHE A 792 16.50 -36.08 10.04
C PHE A 792 17.18 -37.44 10.14
N ASP A 793 16.99 -38.13 11.26
CA ASP A 793 17.53 -39.47 11.52
C ASP A 793 16.44 -40.53 11.40
N HIS A 794 15.41 -40.46 12.26
CA HIS A 794 14.28 -41.39 12.27
C HIS A 794 13.11 -40.86 13.10
N TRP A 795 11.95 -41.54 12.97
CA TRP A 795 10.79 -41.35 13.82
C TRP A 795 10.76 -42.40 14.95
N GLU A 796 10.43 -42.00 16.18
CA GLU A 796 10.10 -42.91 17.30
C GLU A 796 8.59 -42.84 17.62
N GLY A 797 8.03 -43.90 18.23
CA GLY A 797 6.65 -43.92 18.77
C GLY A 797 5.57 -44.47 17.82
N ILE A 798 5.89 -44.66 16.54
CA ILE A 798 4.97 -45.29 15.57
C ILE A 798 5.31 -46.78 15.46
N ASN A 799 4.38 -47.64 15.87
CA ASN A 799 4.58 -49.09 15.93
C ASN A 799 5.03 -49.67 14.57
N GLY A 800 6.16 -50.39 14.58
CA GLY A 800 6.57 -51.28 13.48
C GLY A 800 7.37 -50.66 12.34
N VAL A 801 7.67 -49.35 12.36
CA VAL A 801 8.46 -48.71 11.29
C VAL A 801 9.47 -47.73 11.89
N ILE A 802 10.75 -48.12 11.95
CA ILE A 802 11.84 -47.14 11.91
C ILE A 802 11.81 -46.61 10.48
N ASN A 803 11.00 -45.58 10.23
CA ASN A 803 10.90 -45.00 8.91
C ASN A 803 12.01 -43.96 8.77
N THR A 804 12.98 -44.25 7.90
CA THR A 804 14.05 -43.31 7.55
C THR A 804 13.58 -42.26 6.54
N SER A 805 12.33 -42.34 6.06
CA SER A 805 11.70 -41.26 5.31
C SER A 805 11.41 -40.09 6.24
N ASP A 806 11.81 -38.88 5.83
CA ASP A 806 11.48 -37.64 6.53
C ASP A 806 9.97 -37.38 6.59
N THR A 807 9.21 -38.03 5.72
CA THR A 807 7.77 -37.90 5.58
C THR A 807 7.08 -39.24 5.82
N ILE A 808 6.04 -39.24 6.65
CA ILE A 808 5.23 -40.40 6.97
C ILE A 808 3.76 -40.05 6.96
N THR A 809 2.93 -41.01 6.54
CA THR A 809 1.47 -40.89 6.59
C THR A 809 0.92 -42.11 7.31
N PHE A 810 0.03 -41.91 8.28
CA PHE A 810 -0.59 -42.98 9.03
C PHE A 810 -2.03 -42.62 9.43
N ASP A 811 -2.85 -43.64 9.65
CA ASP A 811 -4.20 -43.48 10.18
C ASP A 811 -4.15 -43.46 11.72
N PRO A 812 -4.62 -42.39 12.39
CA PRO A 812 -4.70 -42.38 13.85
C PRO A 812 -5.72 -43.42 14.32
N GLU A 813 -5.28 -44.53 14.91
CA GLU A 813 -6.18 -45.53 15.51
C GLU A 813 -6.53 -45.20 16.98
N GLY A 814 -5.75 -44.30 17.60
CA GLY A 814 -5.90 -43.83 18.97
C GLY A 814 -4.84 -42.78 19.31
N ASN A 815 -4.76 -42.41 20.59
CA ASN A 815 -3.76 -41.45 21.05
C ASN A 815 -2.35 -41.96 20.74
N THR A 816 -1.60 -41.17 19.98
CA THR A 816 -0.30 -41.53 19.43
C THR A 816 0.74 -40.53 19.93
N GLU A 817 1.87 -41.03 20.40
CA GLU A 817 3.07 -40.21 20.63
C GLU A 817 4.04 -40.46 19.49
N VAL A 818 4.55 -39.40 18.88
CA VAL A 818 5.49 -39.46 17.77
C VAL A 818 6.63 -38.50 18.05
N LYS A 819 7.87 -38.98 17.93
CA LYS A 819 9.06 -38.14 18.09
C LYS A 819 9.87 -38.08 16.81
N ALA A 820 10.16 -36.88 16.34
CA ALA A 820 11.16 -36.66 15.30
C ALA A 820 12.55 -36.62 15.96
N VAL A 821 13.44 -37.51 15.53
CA VAL A 821 14.83 -37.50 15.98
C VAL A 821 15.70 -36.94 14.86
N PHE A 822 16.45 -35.91 15.20
CA PHE A 822 17.47 -35.32 14.34
C PHE A 822 18.85 -35.73 14.87
N LYS A 823 19.86 -35.62 14.01
CA LYS A 823 21.25 -35.77 14.43
C LYS A 823 22.11 -34.71 13.77
N PRO A 824 23.21 -34.29 14.42
CA PRO A 824 24.18 -33.42 13.78
C PRO A 824 24.59 -33.99 12.44
N GLU A 825 24.54 -33.17 11.40
CA GLU A 825 25.10 -33.51 10.11
C GLU A 825 26.64 -33.37 10.22
N ASN A 826 27.30 -34.43 10.72
CA ASN A 826 28.76 -34.49 10.75
C ASN A 826 29.32 -34.38 9.33
N GLY A 827 30.01 -33.27 9.04
CA GLY A 827 30.69 -33.03 7.78
C GLY A 827 29.88 -32.22 6.75
N GLY A 828 29.22 -31.14 7.19
CA GLY A 828 28.69 -30.14 6.24
C GLY A 828 29.80 -29.60 5.33
N TYR A 829 29.41 -29.20 4.13
CA TYR A 829 30.31 -28.74 3.09
C TYR A 829 30.95 -27.39 3.45
N LYS A 830 32.09 -27.14 2.82
CA LYS A 830 32.80 -25.87 2.88
C LYS A 830 32.34 -24.98 1.74
N LEU A 831 32.08 -23.71 2.05
CA LEU A 831 32.03 -22.65 1.06
C LEU A 831 33.26 -21.80 1.23
N SER A 832 34.06 -21.66 0.18
CA SER A 832 35.24 -20.80 0.22
C SER A 832 35.38 -19.96 -1.03
N GLY A 833 36.19 -18.90 -0.92
CA GLY A 833 36.47 -18.02 -2.04
C GLY A 833 37.45 -16.93 -1.67
N TYR A 834 37.78 -16.12 -2.67
CA TYR A 834 38.57 -14.91 -2.55
C TYR A 834 37.75 -13.67 -2.90
N ILE A 835 37.88 -12.61 -2.10
CA ILE A 835 37.26 -11.31 -2.32
C ILE A 835 38.36 -10.27 -2.49
N ARG A 836 38.16 -9.30 -3.39
CA ARG A 836 39.02 -8.13 -3.52
C ARG A 836 38.21 -6.86 -3.75
N PRO A 837 38.74 -5.71 -3.31
CA PRO A 837 38.35 -4.42 -3.87
C PRO A 837 38.61 -4.39 -5.37
N ASP A 838 37.77 -3.68 -6.11
CA ASP A 838 37.85 -3.57 -7.57
C ASP A 838 38.78 -2.44 -8.06
N PHE A 839 39.59 -1.89 -7.16
CA PHE A 839 40.59 -0.86 -7.40
C PHE A 839 41.96 -1.29 -6.87
N ALA A 840 43.01 -0.62 -7.35
CA ALA A 840 44.38 -0.91 -6.91
C ALA A 840 44.68 -0.21 -5.58
N SER A 841 45.31 -0.93 -4.66
CA SER A 841 45.89 -0.37 -3.43
C SER A 841 47.15 -1.16 -3.06
N ASN A 842 48.12 -0.45 -2.49
CA ASN A 842 49.35 -1.06 -1.96
C ASN A 842 49.24 -1.45 -0.47
N PHE A 843 48.07 -1.26 0.14
CA PHE A 843 47.83 -1.59 1.54
C PHE A 843 47.49 -3.08 1.71
N GLU A 844 48.36 -3.83 2.41
CA GLU A 844 48.27 -5.30 2.51
C GLU A 844 46.94 -5.79 3.09
N ASP A 845 46.34 -5.06 4.04
CA ASP A 845 45.12 -5.47 4.72
C ASP A 845 43.83 -5.03 4.01
N ILE A 846 43.91 -4.40 2.84
CA ILE A 846 42.70 -3.90 2.15
C ILE A 846 41.74 -5.03 1.75
N LYS A 847 42.28 -6.24 1.57
CA LYS A 847 41.53 -7.47 1.26
C LYS A 847 40.98 -8.19 2.50
N ALA A 848 41.41 -7.83 3.70
CA ALA A 848 40.93 -8.44 4.95
C ALA A 848 39.60 -7.83 5.41
N GLY A 849 38.88 -8.57 6.25
CA GLY A 849 37.72 -8.04 6.98
C GLY A 849 36.43 -7.86 6.17
N PHE A 850 36.33 -8.44 4.96
CA PHE A 850 35.03 -8.59 4.32
C PHE A 850 34.27 -9.71 5.01
N LYS A 851 33.11 -9.38 5.56
CA LYS A 851 32.21 -10.34 6.21
C LYS A 851 31.36 -11.02 5.13
N VAL A 852 31.42 -12.34 5.07
CA VAL A 852 30.60 -13.20 4.22
C VAL A 852 29.61 -13.94 5.10
N GLU A 853 28.32 -13.73 4.86
CA GLU A 853 27.23 -14.24 5.69
C GLU A 853 26.27 -15.07 4.84
N VAL A 854 25.83 -16.20 5.35
CA VAL A 854 24.79 -17.02 4.71
C VAL A 854 23.45 -16.55 5.24
N ILE A 855 22.64 -15.95 4.37
CA ILE A 855 21.37 -15.33 4.77
C ILE A 855 20.40 -16.40 5.30
N GLY A 856 19.80 -16.13 6.46
CA GLY A 856 18.89 -17.05 7.15
C GLY A 856 19.61 -18.14 7.95
N LYS A 857 20.93 -18.06 8.12
CA LYS A 857 21.76 -19.02 8.86
C LYS A 857 22.73 -18.26 9.78
N GLU A 858 23.06 -18.82 10.95
CA GLU A 858 24.09 -18.25 11.83
C GLU A 858 25.53 -18.64 11.39
N LEU A 859 25.78 -18.61 10.08
CA LEU A 859 27.05 -19.00 9.47
C LEU A 859 27.67 -17.80 8.76
N SER A 860 28.88 -17.44 9.18
CA SER A 860 29.66 -16.37 8.54
C SER A 860 31.16 -16.60 8.67
N ALA A 861 31.92 -15.91 7.81
CA ALA A 861 33.38 -15.83 7.89
C ALA A 861 33.83 -14.41 7.55
N SER A 862 35.05 -14.05 7.93
CA SER A 862 35.70 -12.82 7.48
C SER A 862 36.93 -13.15 6.65
N THR A 863 37.22 -12.34 5.65
CA THR A 863 38.41 -12.56 4.82
C THR A 863 39.70 -12.29 5.58
N ASP A 864 40.73 -13.09 5.29
CA ASP A 864 42.11 -12.83 5.73
C ASP A 864 42.81 -11.76 4.86
N SER A 865 44.09 -11.47 5.12
CA SER A 865 44.89 -10.48 4.36
C SER A 865 45.08 -10.82 2.88
N LYS A 866 44.83 -12.06 2.46
CA LYS A 866 44.83 -12.45 1.04
C LYS A 866 43.46 -12.30 0.40
N GLY A 867 42.42 -11.98 1.17
CA GLY A 867 41.04 -11.93 0.72
C GLY A 867 40.33 -13.27 0.80
N TYR A 868 40.95 -14.31 1.39
CA TYR A 868 40.37 -15.65 1.46
C TYR A 868 39.36 -15.76 2.61
N PHE A 869 38.23 -16.41 2.37
CA PHE A 869 37.28 -16.81 3.41
C PHE A 869 36.89 -18.29 3.28
N GLU A 870 36.51 -18.90 4.40
CA GLU A 870 36.00 -20.27 4.47
C GLU A 870 34.85 -20.33 5.49
N ILE A 871 33.65 -20.69 5.03
CA ILE A 871 32.48 -21.01 5.86
C ILE A 871 32.34 -22.53 5.87
N LYS A 872 32.26 -23.12 7.06
CA LYS A 872 32.13 -24.58 7.27
C LYS A 872 30.71 -24.94 7.66
N ASN A 873 30.43 -26.25 7.62
CA ASN A 873 29.18 -26.84 8.12
C ASN A 873 27.94 -26.39 7.35
N LEU A 874 28.06 -26.14 6.04
CA LEU A 874 26.90 -25.90 5.18
C LEU A 874 26.23 -27.24 4.85
N SER A 875 24.94 -27.34 5.08
CA SER A 875 24.18 -28.52 4.66
C SER A 875 24.01 -28.55 3.14
N LYS A 876 23.70 -29.73 2.60
CA LYS A 876 23.35 -29.85 1.18
C LYS A 876 22.12 -28.96 0.89
N ASN A 877 22.21 -28.08 -0.09
CA ASN A 877 21.10 -27.24 -0.52
C ASN A 877 21.04 -27.21 -2.06
N THR A 878 20.04 -27.92 -2.61
CA THR A 878 19.74 -27.97 -4.05
C THR A 878 18.82 -26.85 -4.52
N GLU A 879 18.21 -26.12 -3.61
CA GLU A 879 17.40 -24.92 -3.90
C GLU A 879 18.27 -23.65 -3.95
N GLY A 880 19.46 -23.71 -3.33
CA GLY A 880 20.48 -22.68 -3.35
C GLY A 880 20.49 -21.81 -2.09
N TYR A 881 21.69 -21.46 -1.63
CA TYR A 881 21.86 -20.45 -0.58
C TYR A 881 21.91 -19.05 -1.16
N LYS A 882 21.57 -18.08 -0.32
CA LYS A 882 21.86 -16.67 -0.53
C LYS A 882 22.99 -16.26 0.41
N ILE A 883 23.99 -15.58 -0.12
CA ILE A 883 25.07 -15.02 0.70
C ILE A 883 25.14 -13.51 0.54
N LYS A 884 25.54 -12.84 1.61
CA LYS A 884 25.79 -11.39 1.67
C LYS A 884 27.25 -11.15 1.99
N ILE A 885 27.88 -10.28 1.22
CA ILE A 885 29.24 -9.80 1.44
C ILE A 885 29.17 -8.33 1.83
N SER A 886 29.77 -7.97 2.95
CA SER A 886 29.75 -6.61 3.47
C SER A 886 31.06 -6.22 4.15
N LYS A 887 31.38 -4.93 4.09
CA LYS A 887 32.49 -4.28 4.80
C LYS A 887 32.17 -2.78 4.87
N PRO A 888 32.46 -2.08 5.98
CA PRO A 888 32.30 -0.63 6.03
C PRO A 888 33.03 0.04 4.87
N ASN A 889 32.42 1.08 4.31
CA ASN A 889 32.83 1.82 3.11
C ASN A 889 32.71 1.06 1.78
N TYR A 890 32.06 -0.11 1.76
CA TYR A 890 31.77 -0.85 0.53
C TYR A 890 30.28 -1.06 0.37
N ILE A 891 29.81 -1.00 -0.87
CA ILE A 891 28.44 -1.35 -1.18
C ILE A 891 28.25 -2.86 -1.01
N LEU A 892 27.23 -3.25 -0.22
CA LEU A 892 26.97 -4.67 0.03
C LEU A 892 26.69 -5.40 -1.28
N ARG A 893 27.10 -6.67 -1.33
CA ARG A 893 26.85 -7.56 -2.48
C ARG A 893 26.09 -8.78 -2.02
N GLU A 894 25.04 -9.15 -2.75
CA GLU A 894 24.34 -10.41 -2.54
C GLU A 894 24.62 -11.37 -3.71
N ILE A 895 24.82 -12.64 -3.40
CA ILE A 895 24.94 -13.71 -4.40
C ILE A 895 23.84 -14.73 -4.10
N ASN A 896 22.97 -14.95 -5.07
CA ASN A 896 21.77 -15.78 -4.94
C ASN A 896 21.97 -17.16 -5.59
N ASN A 897 21.07 -18.10 -5.29
CA ASN A 897 20.99 -19.43 -5.92
C ASN A 897 22.29 -20.25 -5.87
N LEU A 898 23.06 -20.12 -4.77
CA LEU A 898 24.30 -20.85 -4.60
C LEU A 898 24.03 -22.30 -4.21
N ILE A 899 24.02 -23.20 -5.20
CA ILE A 899 23.82 -24.62 -4.98
C ILE A 899 25.02 -25.23 -4.24
N ILE A 900 24.75 -25.87 -3.11
CA ILE A 900 25.76 -26.59 -2.32
C ILE A 900 25.41 -28.08 -2.35
N SER A 901 26.16 -28.85 -3.12
CA SER A 901 26.07 -30.31 -3.22
C SER A 901 27.37 -31.02 -2.82
N GLY A 902 28.39 -30.25 -2.47
CA GLY A 902 29.78 -30.61 -2.18
C GLY A 902 30.52 -29.41 -1.59
N ASP A 903 31.81 -29.57 -1.24
CA ASP A 903 32.67 -28.43 -0.96
C ASP A 903 32.72 -27.52 -2.20
N THR A 904 32.31 -26.26 -2.04
CA THR A 904 32.14 -25.30 -3.12
C THR A 904 33.13 -24.15 -3.00
N VAL A 905 33.83 -23.88 -4.08
CA VAL A 905 34.71 -22.71 -4.23
C VAL A 905 34.02 -21.73 -5.17
N ILE A 906 33.54 -20.58 -4.65
CA ILE A 906 32.78 -19.61 -5.46
C ILE A 906 33.64 -18.61 -6.21
N SER A 907 34.91 -18.49 -5.81
CA SER A 907 35.88 -17.66 -6.49
C SER A 907 37.29 -18.13 -6.18
N THR A 908 38.23 -17.82 -7.07
CA THR A 908 39.64 -18.21 -6.92
C THR A 908 40.50 -16.98 -6.73
N GLU A 909 41.74 -17.14 -6.26
CA GLU A 909 42.67 -16.02 -6.11
C GLU A 909 42.92 -15.28 -7.45
N SER A 910 42.91 -16.01 -8.57
CA SER A 910 43.02 -15.44 -9.93
C SER A 910 41.74 -14.77 -10.44
N SER A 911 40.57 -15.15 -9.90
CA SER A 911 39.26 -14.60 -10.28
C SER A 911 38.39 -14.37 -9.03
N PRO A 912 38.76 -13.40 -8.17
CA PRO A 912 38.07 -13.12 -6.92
C PRO A 912 36.77 -12.34 -7.15
N ILE A 913 35.88 -12.38 -6.16
CA ILE A 913 34.67 -11.55 -6.13
C ILE A 913 35.08 -10.10 -5.93
N GLY A 914 34.72 -9.24 -6.88
CA GLY A 914 34.94 -7.80 -6.80
C GLY A 914 33.93 -7.14 -5.87
N MET A 915 34.41 -6.26 -4.99
CA MET A 915 33.61 -5.38 -4.14
C MET A 915 33.93 -3.92 -4.47
N TRP A 916 32.89 -3.10 -4.60
CA TRP A 916 33.01 -1.68 -4.94
C TRP A 916 33.08 -0.85 -3.66
N GLY A 917 34.20 -0.13 -3.49
CA GLY A 917 34.40 0.78 -2.37
C GLY A 917 33.80 2.16 -2.66
N GLY A 918 33.52 2.91 -1.59
CA GLY A 918 33.05 4.30 -1.69
C GLY A 918 31.71 4.60 -1.03
N ASP A 919 31.01 3.61 -0.45
CA ASP A 919 29.74 3.83 0.24
C ASP A 919 30.02 4.29 1.68
N ILE A 920 30.42 5.56 1.82
CA ILE A 920 30.92 6.14 3.06
C ILE A 920 29.76 6.32 4.05
N LEU A 921 28.56 6.63 3.55
CA LEU A 921 27.38 6.86 4.37
C LEU A 921 26.63 5.57 4.75
N GLN A 922 26.98 4.43 4.15
CA GLN A 922 26.36 3.12 4.39
C GLN A 922 24.86 3.12 4.05
N ASP A 923 24.47 3.86 3.01
CA ASP A 923 23.08 3.94 2.54
C ASP A 923 22.78 2.95 1.41
N ASN A 924 23.77 2.14 1.02
CA ASN A 924 23.74 1.21 -0.11
C ASN A 924 23.56 1.88 -1.48
N ALA A 925 24.08 3.10 -1.65
CA ALA A 925 24.10 3.75 -2.95
C ALA A 925 25.38 4.56 -3.12
N LEU A 926 26.21 4.23 -4.11
CA LEU A 926 27.38 5.06 -4.46
C LEU A 926 26.91 6.32 -5.19
N ASN A 927 26.75 7.43 -4.49
CA ASN A 927 26.11 8.63 -5.05
C ASN A 927 26.86 9.93 -4.70
N ILE A 928 26.27 11.08 -5.05
CA ILE A 928 26.92 12.39 -4.83
C ILE A 928 27.19 12.66 -3.34
N SER A 929 26.41 12.06 -2.45
CA SER A 929 26.56 12.21 -1.00
C SER A 929 27.88 11.62 -0.51
N ASP A 930 28.32 10.48 -1.05
CA ASP A 930 29.62 9.91 -0.71
C ASP A 930 30.78 10.76 -1.24
N VAL A 931 30.62 11.31 -2.46
CA VAL A 931 31.60 12.24 -3.03
C VAL A 931 31.74 13.50 -2.17
N ILE A 932 30.63 13.99 -1.60
CA ILE A 932 30.63 15.12 -0.66
C ILE A 932 31.40 14.77 0.62
N GLU A 933 31.31 13.54 1.13
CA GLU A 933 32.12 13.12 2.29
C GLU A 933 33.62 13.14 1.99
N ILE A 934 34.05 12.72 0.79
CA ILE A 934 35.45 12.87 0.36
C ILE A 934 35.83 14.37 0.26
N ALA A 935 34.96 15.19 -0.32
CA ALA A 935 35.22 16.62 -0.52
C ALA A 935 35.45 17.37 0.81
N LYS A 936 34.78 16.98 1.90
CA LYS A 936 34.96 17.57 3.24
C LYS A 936 36.37 17.36 3.81
N ALA A 937 37.05 16.30 3.39
CA ALA A 937 38.39 15.92 3.85
C ALA A 937 39.44 15.99 2.73
N PHE A 938 39.13 16.62 1.60
CA PHE A 938 39.97 16.64 0.41
C PHE A 938 41.36 17.26 0.67
N ASN A 939 42.40 16.64 0.12
CA ASN A 939 43.83 16.95 0.31
C ASN A 939 44.36 16.74 1.74
N SER A 940 43.63 16.09 2.63
CA SER A 940 44.13 15.77 3.97
C SER A 940 44.89 14.45 4.01
N VAL A 941 45.87 14.36 4.89
CA VAL A 941 46.66 13.13 5.13
C VAL A 941 46.46 12.62 6.55
N LYS A 942 46.75 11.34 6.77
CA LYS A 942 46.59 10.71 8.08
C LYS A 942 47.36 11.46 9.17
N GLY A 943 46.63 12.00 10.14
CA GLY A 943 47.15 12.85 11.21
C GLY A 943 46.59 14.28 11.19
N ASP A 944 46.05 14.72 10.05
CA ASP A 944 45.36 16.00 9.94
C ASP A 944 44.02 16.00 10.68
N GLN A 945 43.63 17.15 11.21
CA GLN A 945 42.38 17.29 11.98
C GLN A 945 41.13 16.96 11.15
N ILE A 946 41.18 17.21 9.83
CA ILE A 946 40.06 16.98 8.91
C ILE A 946 40.13 15.61 8.21
N TYR A 947 41.17 14.82 8.46
CA TYR A 947 41.33 13.50 7.85
C TYR A 947 40.27 12.54 8.39
N ASN A 948 39.46 11.99 7.49
CA ASN A 948 38.46 10.98 7.78
C ASN A 948 38.92 9.62 7.21
N PRO A 949 39.27 8.63 8.05
CA PRO A 949 39.68 7.31 7.58
C PRO A 949 38.67 6.63 6.64
N ALA A 950 37.38 6.98 6.72
CA ALA A 950 36.37 6.43 5.84
C ALA A 950 36.41 7.00 4.41
N SER A 951 36.95 8.22 4.25
CA SER A 951 37.10 8.91 2.96
C SER A 951 38.41 8.60 2.24
N ASP A 952 39.35 7.91 2.91
CA ASP A 952 40.58 7.34 2.33
C ASP A 952 40.28 5.92 1.86
N VAL A 953 39.59 5.82 0.72
CA VAL A 953 38.99 4.59 0.21
C VAL A 953 40.06 3.60 -0.23
N ASN A 954 41.16 4.10 -0.78
CA ASN A 954 42.29 3.26 -1.21
C ASN A 954 43.28 2.93 -0.08
N MET A 955 43.12 3.52 1.10
CA MET A 955 43.96 3.37 2.29
C MET A 955 45.43 3.75 2.06
N ASP A 956 45.71 4.74 1.21
CA ASP A 956 47.06 5.23 0.94
C ASP A 956 47.54 6.30 1.97
N ASN A 957 46.70 6.63 2.95
CA ASN A 957 46.88 7.65 3.98
C ASN A 957 46.71 9.10 3.48
N SER A 958 46.13 9.29 2.29
CA SER A 958 45.86 10.60 1.70
C SER A 958 44.50 10.66 0.98
N ILE A 959 43.61 11.54 1.42
CA ILE A 959 42.30 11.72 0.80
C ILE A 959 42.44 12.66 -0.39
N ASN A 960 42.30 12.15 -1.62
CA ASN A 960 42.55 12.91 -2.84
C ASN A 960 41.63 12.50 -4.00
N ILE A 961 41.95 12.97 -5.21
CA ILE A 961 41.14 12.67 -6.41
C ILE A 961 41.05 11.17 -6.72
N MET A 962 42.03 10.38 -6.30
CA MET A 962 42.04 8.93 -6.49
C MET A 962 40.90 8.25 -5.73
N ASP A 963 40.55 8.73 -4.53
CA ASP A 963 39.40 8.21 -3.77
C ASP A 963 38.08 8.54 -4.47
N MET A 964 37.96 9.75 -5.03
CA MET A 964 36.79 10.14 -5.83
C MET A 964 36.66 9.30 -7.10
N VAL A 965 37.78 8.97 -7.76
CA VAL A 965 37.78 8.11 -8.97
C VAL A 965 37.27 6.70 -8.66
N ILE A 966 37.52 6.18 -7.46
CA ILE A 966 36.99 4.88 -7.03
C ILE A 966 35.45 4.93 -6.97
N ILE A 967 34.87 5.97 -6.36
CA ILE A 967 33.41 6.16 -6.34
C ILE A 967 32.87 6.35 -7.77
N ALA A 968 33.52 7.20 -8.57
CA ALA A 968 33.08 7.54 -9.91
C ALA A 968 33.01 6.31 -10.85
N LYS A 969 33.85 5.31 -10.63
CA LYS A 969 33.87 4.05 -11.40
C LYS A 969 32.52 3.30 -11.34
N HIS A 970 31.80 3.44 -10.23
CA HIS A 970 30.52 2.78 -9.95
C HIS A 970 29.46 3.79 -9.49
N PHE A 971 29.49 5.02 -10.01
CA PHE A 971 28.53 6.06 -9.61
C PHE A 971 27.08 5.68 -9.95
N ASN A 972 26.16 5.98 -9.04
CA ASN A 972 24.76 5.53 -8.98
C ASN A 972 24.55 4.02 -8.79
N ALA A 973 25.59 3.25 -8.46
CA ALA A 973 25.41 1.83 -8.18
C ALA A 973 24.67 1.60 -6.86
N THR A 974 23.75 0.64 -6.90
CA THR A 974 23.07 0.02 -5.74
C THR A 974 23.49 -1.46 -5.65
N PRO A 975 23.15 -2.22 -4.59
CA PRO A 975 23.46 -3.66 -4.51
C PRO A 975 22.99 -4.47 -5.73
N ASP A 976 21.88 -4.09 -6.34
CA ASP A 976 21.32 -4.74 -7.53
C ASP A 976 22.20 -4.54 -8.79
N SER A 977 23.11 -3.56 -8.76
CA SER A 977 23.97 -3.21 -9.90
C SER A 977 25.12 -4.20 -10.14
N TYR A 978 25.48 -5.06 -9.16
CA TYR A 978 26.57 -6.04 -9.32
C TYR A 978 26.32 -7.11 -10.40
N GLY A 979 25.06 -7.33 -10.79
CA GLY A 979 24.64 -8.48 -11.60
C GLY A 979 24.61 -9.78 -10.79
N ASN A 980 23.69 -10.68 -11.13
CA ASN A 980 23.55 -11.98 -10.47
C ASN A 980 24.70 -12.95 -10.82
#